data_AF-A0A0C9ZWQ9-F1
#
_entry.id   AF-A0A0C9ZWQ9-F1
#
_cell.length_a   1.000
_cell.length_b   1.000
_cell.length_c   1.000
_cell.angle_alpha   90.00
_cell.angle_beta   90.00
_cell.angle_gamma   90.00
#
_symmetry.space_group_name_H-M   'P 1'
#
loop_
_entity.id
_entity.type
_entity.pdbx_description
1 polymer ?
#
loop_
_entity_poly.entity_id
_entity_poly.type
_entity_poly.pdbx_seq_one_letter_code
_entity_poly.pdbx_strand_id
1 'polypeptide(L)'
;MRLVTSSAIIRELQAHAHTTPKTLGLVIKFPHELGVDLLPRSVDATEYQLGTLGKLKLFWSDGFLQAATEMSAELSRITSFLTETGTSATSSEQVVQKALDRIDKEIETVTLSLCSLRSWRNSLSHVSRLPPELLTAIFLEYALDWHFENITTYADQVPDWVFVSHVCRTWRYVAVNCPALWTRFFLASCRWVDELLARSKTFPISIYVDLSYVHSSEPRRALARALRHMDRIQHLWVCCSRADSVECLHQLSAAAPILRSFRLCLTPIGYPDQQISINEDTFTGSAPSLRNLSIERCRVDWSSPVLSGLTSLNLSRISTMSMLSMDIVIRTISRLPDLRQLRLEGSLPSAGTRSTDLRGVAKVLLPKLESVILIDSIFPIAALLAHLEFPRSAFVNLNCIYFASSNITILQPFIEERFNDSPRLSRIPRSFTPHILSLDLDYGVEKDAWCVACGTLNPDTYQTDCPYTMDEYLDTQPLLRLEFTERDFWFRGGRSESLISFCRTLPLLHIRRLTMCDSRHGDSSIGCLLTEALDDAPELRVIELRGSAHRLIRALFRDTTFAPALTNVELRNVKFSSSCTAQIPQEHPGSCVRCLRHVLASRAQVGLTLQTLIFNNCSTIGDDDVKGLREVVWQLEGVVVRERSVDSDISDVDELLYRIS
;
A
#
# COMPACT_ATOMS: atom_id res chain seq x y z
N MET A 1 -14.84 -8.95 24.22
CA MET A 1 -14.31 -10.33 24.36
C MET A 1 -14.41 -11.15 23.06
N ARG A 2 -14.26 -10.48 21.92
CA ARG A 2 -14.24 -11.02 20.56
C ARG A 2 -12.97 -10.48 19.89
N LEU A 3 -12.34 -11.27 19.00
CA LEU A 3 -11.24 -10.96 18.05
C LEU A 3 -9.90 -11.70 18.24
N VAL A 4 -9.65 -12.42 19.33
CA VAL A 4 -8.34 -13.11 19.51
C VAL A 4 -8.33 -14.56 18.98
N THR A 5 -9.48 -15.18 18.74
CA THR A 5 -9.56 -16.60 18.37
C THR A 5 -9.38 -16.90 16.88
N SER A 6 -9.50 -15.91 15.99
CA SER A 6 -9.38 -16.11 14.53
C SER A 6 -7.93 -16.37 14.10
N SER A 7 -6.98 -15.65 14.70
CA SER A 7 -5.55 -15.75 14.37
C SER A 7 -4.94 -17.12 14.72
N ALA A 8 -5.41 -17.75 15.80
CA ALA A 8 -4.91 -19.06 16.23
C ALA A 8 -5.32 -20.19 15.27
N ILE A 9 -6.56 -20.15 14.78
CA ILE A 9 -7.07 -21.13 13.81
C ILE A 9 -6.39 -20.93 12.43
N ILE A 10 -6.13 -19.68 12.02
CA ILE A 10 -5.42 -19.36 10.78
C ILE A 10 -3.97 -19.85 10.82
N ARG A 11 -3.27 -19.70 11.97
CA ARG A 11 -1.91 -20.21 12.15
C ARG A 11 -1.82 -21.73 12.11
N GLU A 12 -2.80 -22.45 12.65
CA GLU A 12 -2.84 -23.92 12.54
C GLU A 12 -3.09 -24.40 11.10
N LEU A 13 -3.90 -23.67 10.32
CA LEU A 13 -4.16 -23.98 8.91
C LEU A 13 -2.93 -23.68 8.03
N GLN A 14 -2.21 -22.59 8.29
CA GLN A 14 -0.93 -22.29 7.64
C GLN A 14 0.15 -23.34 7.97
N ALA A 15 0.20 -23.81 9.22
CA ALA A 15 1.14 -24.88 9.62
C ALA A 15 0.84 -26.23 8.94
N HIS A 16 -0.44 -26.55 8.69
CA HIS A 16 -0.84 -27.76 7.95
C HIS A 16 -0.65 -27.64 6.43
N ALA A 17 -0.69 -26.43 5.86
CA ALA A 17 -0.44 -26.20 4.44
C ALA A 17 1.06 -26.23 4.08
N HIS A 18 1.95 -25.81 5.00
CA HIS A 18 3.39 -25.77 4.77
C HIS A 18 4.14 -27.08 5.06
N THR A 19 3.46 -28.16 5.48
CA THR A 19 4.08 -29.45 5.80
C THR A 19 4.05 -30.48 4.67
N THR A 20 3.83 -30.07 3.41
CA THR A 20 4.02 -30.95 2.24
C THR A 20 5.16 -30.47 1.33
N PRO A 21 6.36 -31.06 1.41
CA PRO A 21 7.36 -30.95 0.37
C PRO A 21 7.09 -31.93 -0.78
N LYS A 22 7.29 -31.42 -2.00
CA LYS A 22 7.44 -32.16 -3.25
C LYS A 22 8.67 -33.08 -3.19
N THR A 23 8.49 -34.40 -3.25
CA THR A 23 9.22 -35.33 -4.15
C THR A 23 8.75 -36.77 -3.88
N LEU A 24 8.05 -37.36 -4.84
CA LEU A 24 7.82 -38.81 -4.91
C LEU A 24 9.13 -39.46 -5.36
N GLY A 25 9.92 -39.94 -4.40
CA GLY A 25 10.99 -40.91 -4.60
C GLY A 25 10.67 -42.15 -3.78
N LEU A 26 10.23 -43.21 -4.45
CA LEU A 26 10.07 -44.54 -3.85
C LEU A 26 11.43 -45.00 -3.31
N VAL A 27 11.59 -45.05 -1.98
CA VAL A 27 12.64 -45.83 -1.32
C VAL A 27 11.96 -46.80 -0.37
N ILE A 28 11.82 -48.04 -0.83
CA ILE A 28 11.50 -49.19 0.00
C ILE A 28 12.76 -49.48 0.84
N LYS A 29 12.70 -49.31 2.16
CA LYS A 29 13.67 -49.89 3.09
C LYS A 29 12.95 -50.87 4.02
N PHE A 30 13.21 -52.15 3.81
CA PHE A 30 12.91 -53.22 4.76
C PHE A 30 13.78 -53.04 6.01
N PRO A 31 13.25 -53.28 7.24
CA PRO A 31 14.06 -53.31 8.44
C PRO A 31 14.59 -54.72 8.67
N HIS A 32 15.91 -54.88 8.66
CA HIS A 32 16.58 -55.99 9.32
C HIS A 32 17.74 -55.44 10.13
N GLU A 33 17.84 -55.95 11.36
CA GLU A 33 19.00 -55.92 12.26
C GLU A 33 19.29 -54.60 12.98
N LEU A 34 18.89 -54.55 14.25
CA LEU A 34 19.81 -54.40 15.37
C LEU A 34 19.10 -54.87 16.64
N GLY A 35 19.50 -56.03 17.12
CA GLY A 35 19.22 -56.46 18.48
C GLY A 35 20.19 -55.81 19.47
N VAL A 36 19.75 -55.79 20.74
CA VAL A 36 20.56 -55.82 21.97
C VAL A 36 21.39 -54.54 22.19
N ASP A 37 21.19 -53.69 23.20
CA ASP A 37 21.03 -53.99 24.63
C ASP A 37 20.65 -52.70 25.41
N LEU A 38 20.34 -52.89 26.71
CA LEU A 38 20.21 -51.91 27.81
C LEU A 38 18.79 -51.59 28.31
N LEU A 39 18.36 -52.49 29.20
CA LEU A 39 17.42 -52.31 30.32
C LEU A 39 17.52 -50.95 31.04
N PRO A 40 16.45 -50.57 31.75
CA PRO A 40 16.59 -50.52 33.21
C PRO A 40 15.55 -51.37 33.95
N ARG A 41 16.02 -51.85 35.10
CA ARG A 41 15.42 -52.81 36.03
C ARG A 41 14.06 -52.37 36.58
N SER A 42 13.17 -53.36 36.70
CA SER A 42 12.04 -53.43 37.62
C SER A 42 12.48 -53.38 39.09
N VAL A 43 11.67 -52.75 39.95
CA VAL A 43 11.17 -53.14 41.29
C VAL A 43 10.19 -51.99 41.66
N ASP A 44 8.88 -52.11 41.92
CA ASP A 44 8.13 -53.05 42.75
C ASP A 44 6.63 -53.08 42.34
N ALA A 45 5.96 -54.18 42.68
CA ALA A 45 4.55 -54.44 42.43
C ALA A 45 3.63 -53.81 43.50
N THR A 46 2.39 -53.47 43.13
CA THR A 46 1.17 -53.74 43.94
C THR A 46 -0.11 -53.42 43.15
N GLU A 47 -0.73 -54.47 42.61
CA GLU A 47 -2.13 -54.83 42.92
C GLU A 47 -3.21 -53.71 42.94
N TYR A 48 -3.45 -53.00 41.82
CA TYR A 48 -4.71 -52.23 41.69
C TYR A 48 -5.28 -52.06 40.27
N GLN A 49 -4.77 -52.77 39.25
CA GLN A 49 -5.20 -52.55 37.85
C GLN A 49 -5.81 -53.74 37.09
N LEU A 50 -6.14 -54.84 37.77
CA LEU A 50 -6.81 -55.97 37.12
C LEU A 50 -8.30 -55.73 36.79
N GLY A 51 -8.90 -54.64 37.26
CA GLY A 51 -10.29 -54.26 36.95
C GLY A 51 -10.48 -53.41 35.68
N THR A 52 -9.43 -52.73 35.22
CA THR A 52 -9.56 -51.70 34.16
C THR A 52 -9.14 -52.21 32.77
N LEU A 53 -8.25 -53.23 32.71
CA LEU A 53 -7.86 -53.90 31.47
C LEU A 53 -8.97 -54.79 30.88
N GLY A 54 -9.91 -55.25 31.71
CA GLY A 54 -11.09 -56.01 31.24
C GLY A 54 -12.17 -55.15 30.57
N LYS A 55 -12.22 -53.84 30.87
CA LYS A 55 -13.24 -52.91 30.33
C LYS A 55 -12.76 -52.09 29.13
N LEU A 56 -11.44 -51.91 28.95
CA LEU A 56 -10.87 -51.33 27.73
C LEU A 56 -10.83 -52.32 26.55
N LYS A 57 -11.01 -53.62 26.81
CA LYS A 57 -11.06 -54.69 25.79
C LYS A 57 -12.37 -54.76 25.01
N LEU A 58 -13.40 -54.00 25.41
CA LEU A 58 -14.76 -54.07 24.84
C LEU A 58 -15.15 -52.86 23.98
N PHE A 59 -14.26 -51.89 23.74
CA PHE A 59 -14.55 -50.73 22.89
C PHE A 59 -13.70 -50.63 21.61
N TRP A 60 -12.79 -51.58 21.39
CA TRP A 60 -11.84 -51.57 20.26
C TRP A 60 -11.66 -52.93 19.58
N SER A 61 -12.60 -53.87 19.71
CA SER A 61 -12.36 -55.25 19.26
C SER A 61 -12.88 -55.60 17.87
N ASP A 62 -13.84 -54.88 17.32
CA ASP A 62 -14.46 -55.35 16.07
C ASP A 62 -13.94 -54.57 14.87
N GLY A 63 -14.02 -53.23 14.88
CA GLY A 63 -13.53 -52.42 13.75
C GLY A 63 -12.01 -52.41 13.57
N PHE A 64 -11.23 -52.44 14.65
CA PHE A 64 -9.76 -52.43 14.58
C PHE A 64 -9.21 -53.82 14.22
N LEU A 65 -9.79 -54.89 14.78
CA LEU A 65 -9.39 -56.25 14.46
C LEU A 65 -9.80 -56.61 13.04
N GLN A 66 -11.00 -56.19 12.61
CA GLN A 66 -11.48 -56.31 11.24
C GLN A 66 -10.57 -55.54 10.26
N ALA A 67 -10.26 -54.27 10.55
CA ALA A 67 -9.34 -53.49 9.72
C ALA A 67 -7.93 -54.11 9.67
N ALA A 68 -7.41 -54.63 10.79
CA ALA A 68 -6.10 -55.29 10.83
C ALA A 68 -6.10 -56.63 10.06
N THR A 69 -7.17 -57.42 10.14
CA THR A 69 -7.34 -58.65 9.34
C THR A 69 -7.51 -58.36 7.86
N GLU A 70 -8.24 -57.29 7.51
CA GLU A 70 -8.39 -56.82 6.13
C GLU A 70 -7.04 -56.35 5.58
N MET A 71 -6.25 -55.60 6.37
CA MET A 71 -4.92 -55.14 5.98
C MET A 71 -3.92 -56.29 5.83
N SER A 72 -3.97 -57.30 6.71
CA SER A 72 -3.14 -58.50 6.60
C SER A 72 -3.51 -59.35 5.39
N ALA A 73 -4.80 -59.53 5.10
CA ALA A 73 -5.27 -60.24 3.92
C ALA A 73 -4.87 -59.52 2.62
N GLU A 74 -4.91 -58.20 2.62
CA GLU A 74 -4.51 -57.38 1.48
C GLU A 74 -2.98 -57.42 1.26
N LEU A 75 -2.19 -57.40 2.32
CA LEU A 75 -0.73 -57.60 2.23
C LEU A 75 -0.37 -59.00 1.71
N SER A 76 -1.08 -60.04 2.14
CA SER A 76 -0.91 -61.40 1.58
C SER A 76 -1.32 -61.48 0.11
N ARG A 77 -2.39 -60.78 -0.31
CA ARG A 77 -2.77 -60.64 -1.72
C ARG A 77 -1.69 -59.97 -2.56
N ILE A 78 -1.17 -58.82 -2.13
CA ILE A 78 -0.12 -58.08 -2.85
C ILE A 78 1.16 -58.92 -2.96
N THR A 79 1.51 -59.64 -1.88
CA THR A 79 2.69 -60.52 -1.87
C THR A 79 2.52 -61.69 -2.85
N SER A 80 1.32 -62.31 -2.89
CA SER A 80 0.99 -63.35 -3.86
C SER A 80 0.98 -62.84 -5.30
N PHE A 81 0.53 -61.60 -5.50
CA PHE A 81 0.48 -60.94 -6.81
C PHE A 81 1.88 -60.70 -7.38
N LEU A 82 2.83 -60.24 -6.56
CA LEU A 82 4.22 -60.02 -6.95
C LEU A 82 4.95 -61.33 -7.29
N THR A 83 4.52 -62.46 -6.72
CA THR A 83 5.08 -63.79 -7.04
C THR A 83 4.53 -64.41 -8.32
N GLU A 84 3.39 -63.95 -8.85
CA GLU A 84 2.79 -64.47 -10.09
C GLU A 84 3.31 -63.79 -11.37
N THR A 85 3.88 -62.59 -11.28
CA THR A 85 4.36 -61.82 -12.43
C THR A 85 5.78 -62.24 -12.84
N GLY A 86 5.93 -63.42 -13.43
CA GLY A 86 7.18 -63.91 -14.03
C GLY A 86 7.59 -63.21 -15.34
N THR A 87 7.21 -61.95 -15.53
CA THR A 87 7.41 -61.17 -16.75
C THR A 87 8.68 -60.32 -16.63
N SER A 88 9.69 -60.63 -17.44
CA SER A 88 10.92 -59.84 -17.60
C SER A 88 10.71 -58.68 -18.59
N ALA A 89 11.49 -57.60 -18.47
CA ALA A 89 11.52 -56.48 -19.42
C ALA A 89 11.91 -56.91 -20.86
N THR A 90 12.36 -58.14 -21.04
CA THR A 90 12.70 -58.77 -22.33
C THR A 90 11.55 -59.57 -22.96
N SER A 91 10.36 -59.58 -22.34
CA SER A 91 9.16 -60.27 -22.87
C SER A 91 8.55 -59.49 -24.05
N SER A 92 7.63 -60.10 -24.81
CA SER A 92 6.95 -59.39 -25.90
C SER A 92 6.16 -58.18 -25.38
N GLU A 93 6.10 -57.12 -26.20
CA GLU A 93 5.50 -55.83 -25.83
C GLU A 93 4.05 -55.95 -25.33
N GLN A 94 3.26 -56.86 -25.92
CA GLN A 94 1.88 -57.16 -25.48
C GLN A 94 1.81 -57.81 -24.09
N VAL A 95 2.79 -58.62 -23.72
CA VAL A 95 2.84 -59.29 -22.42
C VAL A 95 3.28 -58.30 -21.33
N VAL A 96 4.23 -57.42 -21.65
CA VAL A 96 4.66 -56.34 -20.75
C VAL A 96 3.52 -55.35 -20.51
N GLN A 97 2.82 -54.90 -21.55
CA GLN A 97 1.69 -53.96 -21.40
C GLN A 97 0.57 -54.56 -20.54
N LYS A 98 0.22 -55.84 -20.76
CA LYS A 98 -0.80 -56.53 -19.96
C LYS A 98 -0.40 -56.69 -18.49
N ALA A 99 0.90 -56.86 -18.21
CA ALA A 99 1.41 -56.90 -16.85
C ALA A 99 1.38 -55.51 -16.18
N LEU A 100 1.75 -54.45 -16.91
CA LEU A 100 1.64 -53.06 -16.45
C LEU A 100 0.19 -52.70 -16.12
N ASP A 101 -0.76 -52.97 -17.02
CA ASP A 101 -2.19 -52.71 -16.78
C ASP A 101 -2.72 -53.45 -15.54
N ARG A 102 -2.23 -54.69 -15.30
CA ARG A 102 -2.61 -55.48 -14.13
C ARG A 102 -2.03 -54.90 -12.84
N ILE A 103 -0.77 -54.45 -12.86
CA ILE A 103 -0.10 -53.79 -11.71
C ILE A 103 -0.77 -52.46 -11.40
N ASP A 104 -1.07 -51.64 -12.41
CA ASP A 104 -1.74 -50.35 -12.25
C ASP A 104 -3.12 -50.51 -11.60
N LYS A 105 -3.85 -51.58 -11.96
CA LYS A 105 -5.15 -51.89 -11.34
C LYS A 105 -5.04 -52.29 -9.86
N GLU A 106 -3.98 -52.99 -9.48
CA GLU A 106 -3.74 -53.35 -8.08
C GLU A 106 -3.34 -52.12 -7.26
N ILE A 107 -2.46 -51.27 -7.81
CA ILE A 107 -2.10 -49.97 -7.22
C ILE A 107 -3.35 -49.11 -7.00
N GLU A 108 -4.26 -49.06 -7.97
CA GLU A 108 -5.53 -48.35 -7.86
C GLU A 108 -6.37 -48.88 -6.70
N THR A 109 -6.51 -50.21 -6.58
CA THR A 109 -7.29 -50.87 -5.53
C THR A 109 -6.77 -50.54 -4.14
N VAL A 110 -5.45 -50.69 -3.92
CA VAL A 110 -4.81 -50.37 -2.64
C VAL A 110 -4.93 -48.87 -2.31
N THR A 111 -4.80 -48.01 -3.33
CA THR A 111 -4.96 -46.56 -3.17
C THR A 111 -6.36 -46.20 -2.69
N LEU A 112 -7.41 -46.83 -3.23
CA LEU A 112 -8.80 -46.61 -2.82
C LEU A 112 -9.04 -47.03 -1.36
N SER A 113 -8.49 -48.17 -0.93
CA SER A 113 -8.56 -48.65 0.45
C SER A 113 -7.87 -47.67 1.41
N LEU A 114 -6.66 -47.22 1.07
CA LEU A 114 -5.92 -46.23 1.86
C LEU A 114 -6.67 -44.89 1.97
N CYS A 115 -7.28 -44.43 0.87
CA CYS A 115 -8.11 -43.22 0.87
C CYS A 115 -9.33 -43.35 1.79
N SER A 116 -9.94 -44.54 1.89
CA SER A 116 -11.08 -44.80 2.77
C SER A 116 -10.68 -44.74 4.24
N LEU A 117 -9.56 -45.36 4.63
CA LEU A 117 -9.01 -45.27 5.99
C LEU A 117 -8.64 -43.82 6.36
N ARG A 118 -8.00 -43.09 5.45
CA ARG A 118 -7.69 -41.65 5.64
C ARG A 118 -8.95 -40.82 5.84
N SER A 119 -10.00 -41.10 5.05
CA SER A 119 -11.29 -40.41 5.17
C SER A 119 -11.93 -40.64 6.54
N TRP A 120 -11.91 -41.88 7.03
CA TRP A 120 -12.45 -42.23 8.35
C TRP A 120 -11.64 -41.59 9.50
N ARG A 121 -10.31 -41.64 9.43
CA ARG A 121 -9.46 -40.92 10.39
C ARG A 121 -9.79 -39.42 10.42
N ASN A 122 -9.93 -38.81 9.25
CA ASN A 122 -10.24 -37.38 9.16
C ASN A 122 -11.66 -37.07 9.71
N SER A 123 -12.64 -37.96 9.56
CA SER A 123 -13.98 -37.74 10.14
C SER A 123 -14.00 -37.73 11.67
N LEU A 124 -12.97 -38.31 12.31
CA LEU A 124 -12.82 -38.29 13.78
C LEU A 124 -12.14 -37.01 14.30
N SER A 125 -11.60 -36.16 13.42
CA SER A 125 -10.97 -34.89 13.81
C SER A 125 -12.00 -33.88 14.33
N HIS A 126 -11.60 -33.05 15.30
CA HIS A 126 -12.45 -31.99 15.85
C HIS A 126 -12.98 -31.02 14.79
N VAL A 127 -12.17 -30.71 13.78
CA VAL A 127 -12.55 -29.81 12.69
C VAL A 127 -13.69 -30.37 11.82
N SER A 128 -13.82 -31.70 11.78
CA SER A 128 -14.89 -32.38 11.04
C SER A 128 -16.26 -32.29 11.73
N ARG A 129 -16.33 -31.72 12.94
CA ARG A 129 -17.59 -31.42 13.64
C ARG A 129 -18.23 -30.10 13.18
N LEU A 130 -17.48 -29.27 12.45
CA LEU A 130 -18.01 -28.00 11.94
C LEU A 130 -19.06 -28.26 10.86
N PRO A 131 -20.24 -27.60 10.95
CA PRO A 131 -21.22 -27.61 9.86
C PRO A 131 -20.63 -27.08 8.54
N PRO A 132 -21.10 -27.56 7.38
CA PRO A 132 -20.67 -27.08 6.06
C PRO A 132 -20.74 -25.56 5.89
N GLU A 133 -21.71 -24.90 6.53
CA GLU A 133 -21.93 -23.46 6.47
C GLU A 133 -20.79 -22.70 7.18
N LEU A 134 -20.34 -23.20 8.34
CA LEU A 134 -19.21 -22.60 9.05
C LEU A 134 -17.90 -22.84 8.31
N LEU A 135 -17.72 -24.03 7.72
CA LEU A 135 -16.58 -24.30 6.86
C LEU A 135 -16.56 -23.38 5.65
N THR A 136 -17.70 -23.14 5.02
CA THR A 136 -17.82 -22.21 3.90
C THR A 136 -17.50 -20.78 4.32
N ALA A 137 -18.01 -20.31 5.45
CA ALA A 137 -17.66 -18.99 5.98
C ALA A 137 -16.15 -18.86 6.21
N ILE A 138 -15.52 -19.86 6.84
CA ILE A 138 -14.07 -19.90 7.06
C ILE A 138 -13.30 -19.87 5.72
N PHE A 139 -13.72 -20.67 4.73
CA PHE A 139 -13.06 -20.69 3.41
C PHE A 139 -13.18 -19.36 2.68
N LEU A 140 -14.33 -18.70 2.79
CA LEU A 140 -14.53 -17.38 2.19
C LEU A 140 -13.64 -16.34 2.86
N GLU A 141 -13.58 -16.28 4.19
CA GLU A 141 -12.67 -15.38 4.92
C GLU A 141 -11.20 -15.65 4.54
N TYR A 142 -10.78 -16.91 4.48
CA TYR A 142 -9.42 -17.26 4.04
C TYR A 142 -9.14 -16.83 2.58
N ALA A 143 -10.14 -16.94 1.70
CA ALA A 143 -10.02 -16.44 0.34
C ALA A 143 -9.99 -14.91 0.29
N LEU A 144 -10.62 -14.18 1.22
CA LEU A 144 -10.60 -12.72 1.34
C LEU A 144 -9.22 -12.21 1.79
N ASP A 145 -8.59 -12.87 2.76
CA ASP A 145 -7.23 -12.59 3.27
C ASP A 145 -6.13 -12.73 2.20
N TRP A 146 -6.45 -13.32 1.05
CA TRP A 146 -5.57 -13.30 -0.11
C TRP A 146 -5.42 -11.85 -0.63
N HIS A 147 -4.36 -11.19 -0.17
CA HIS A 147 -4.05 -9.80 -0.52
C HIS A 147 -3.57 -9.69 -1.96
N PHE A 148 -4.34 -8.93 -2.75
CA PHE A 148 -4.09 -8.64 -4.17
C PHE A 148 -2.81 -7.81 -4.41
N GLU A 149 -2.24 -7.19 -3.37
CA GLU A 149 -0.96 -6.46 -3.45
C GLU A 149 0.26 -7.37 -3.71
N ASN A 150 0.09 -8.69 -3.55
CA ASN A 150 1.10 -9.71 -3.92
C ASN A 150 1.01 -10.16 -5.40
N ILE A 151 0.19 -9.53 -6.25
CA ILE A 151 0.09 -9.83 -7.71
C ILE A 151 1.31 -9.31 -8.48
N THR A 152 2.41 -8.99 -7.82
CA THR A 152 3.57 -8.39 -8.49
C THR A 152 4.34 -9.35 -9.39
N THR A 153 4.14 -10.69 -9.40
CA THR A 153 4.99 -11.50 -10.32
C THR A 153 4.60 -12.93 -10.69
N TYR A 154 3.46 -13.52 -10.31
CA TYR A 154 3.27 -14.96 -10.61
C TYR A 154 1.89 -15.32 -11.17
N ALA A 155 1.79 -15.30 -12.51
CA ALA A 155 0.77 -16.07 -13.23
C ALA A 155 0.86 -17.59 -12.96
N ASP A 156 1.93 -18.04 -12.28
CA ASP A 156 2.28 -19.44 -12.06
C ASP A 156 1.93 -19.97 -10.66
N GLN A 157 1.48 -19.13 -9.71
CA GLN A 157 1.16 -19.58 -8.36
C GLN A 157 -0.35 -19.79 -8.20
N VAL A 158 -0.71 -21.03 -7.82
CA VAL A 158 -2.07 -21.40 -7.45
C VAL A 158 -2.42 -20.68 -6.14
N PRO A 159 -3.50 -19.90 -6.06
CA PRO A 159 -3.88 -19.19 -4.85
C PRO A 159 -4.09 -20.14 -3.68
N ASP A 160 -3.69 -19.71 -2.48
CA ASP A 160 -3.65 -20.59 -1.31
C ASP A 160 -5.03 -21.15 -0.93
N TRP A 161 -6.09 -20.37 -1.16
CA TRP A 161 -7.45 -20.82 -0.89
C TRP A 161 -7.87 -22.02 -1.74
N VAL A 162 -7.21 -22.31 -2.87
CA VAL A 162 -7.47 -23.52 -3.65
C VAL A 162 -7.10 -24.77 -2.84
N PHE A 163 -6.07 -24.70 -1.98
CA PHE A 163 -5.63 -25.82 -1.15
C PHE A 163 -6.68 -26.28 -0.14
N VAL A 164 -7.66 -25.44 0.23
CA VAL A 164 -8.78 -25.88 1.09
C VAL A 164 -9.56 -27.03 0.44
N SER A 165 -9.60 -27.09 -0.90
CA SER A 165 -10.22 -28.19 -1.65
C SER A 165 -9.37 -29.47 -1.76
N HIS A 166 -8.16 -29.45 -1.18
CA HIS A 166 -7.19 -30.55 -1.19
C HIS A 166 -6.93 -31.14 0.22
N VAL A 167 -7.45 -30.54 1.29
CA VAL A 167 -7.23 -30.99 2.69
C VAL A 167 -7.84 -32.36 2.96
N CYS A 168 -9.15 -32.52 2.72
CA CYS A 168 -9.86 -33.78 2.91
C CYS A 168 -11.10 -33.87 2.01
N ARG A 169 -11.73 -35.05 1.93
CA ARG A 169 -12.94 -35.28 1.12
C ARG A 169 -14.10 -34.33 1.50
N THR A 170 -14.34 -34.13 2.80
CA THR A 170 -15.40 -33.24 3.29
C THR A 170 -15.14 -31.78 2.88
N TRP A 171 -13.93 -31.30 3.08
CA TRP A 171 -13.55 -29.93 2.72
C TRP A 171 -13.60 -29.72 1.22
N ARG A 172 -13.15 -30.70 0.42
CA ARG A 172 -13.29 -30.69 -1.03
C ARG A 172 -14.75 -30.60 -1.44
N TYR A 173 -15.62 -31.41 -0.85
CA TYR A 173 -17.05 -31.40 -1.14
C TYR A 173 -17.66 -30.03 -0.84
N VAL A 174 -17.38 -29.46 0.33
CA VAL A 174 -17.89 -28.13 0.72
C VAL A 174 -17.33 -27.03 -0.19
N ALA A 175 -16.02 -27.01 -0.43
CA ALA A 175 -15.35 -26.01 -1.24
C ALA A 175 -15.84 -26.04 -2.70
N VAL A 176 -15.86 -27.20 -3.35
CA VAL A 176 -16.29 -27.34 -4.76
C VAL A 176 -17.78 -26.98 -4.92
N ASN A 177 -18.62 -27.29 -3.94
CA ASN A 177 -20.05 -26.94 -3.95
C ASN A 177 -20.36 -25.52 -3.46
N CYS A 178 -19.35 -24.71 -3.13
CA CYS A 178 -19.49 -23.30 -2.77
C CYS A 178 -19.11 -22.41 -3.98
N PRO A 179 -20.07 -21.93 -4.80
CA PRO A 179 -19.75 -21.17 -6.00
C PRO A 179 -19.04 -19.85 -5.70
N ALA A 180 -19.39 -19.20 -4.59
CA ALA A 180 -18.81 -17.93 -4.15
C ALA A 180 -17.28 -18.01 -3.97
N LEU A 181 -16.76 -19.17 -3.58
CA LEU A 181 -15.33 -19.41 -3.41
C LEU A 181 -14.56 -19.31 -4.75
N TRP A 182 -15.19 -19.67 -5.87
CA TRP A 182 -14.55 -19.75 -7.20
C TRP A 182 -14.79 -18.52 -8.08
N THR A 183 -15.18 -17.40 -7.48
CA THR A 183 -15.47 -16.13 -8.19
C THR A 183 -14.25 -15.26 -8.46
N ARG A 184 -13.13 -15.54 -7.77
CA ARG A 184 -11.84 -14.82 -7.93
C ARG A 184 -10.98 -15.56 -8.95
N PHE A 185 -10.82 -14.97 -10.12
CA PHE A 185 -10.15 -15.64 -11.24
C PHE A 185 -8.65 -15.42 -11.21
N PHE A 186 -7.89 -16.51 -11.26
CA PHE A 186 -6.47 -16.51 -11.57
C PHE A 186 -6.27 -17.14 -12.95
N LEU A 187 -5.56 -16.44 -13.83
CA LEU A 187 -5.56 -16.72 -15.26
C LEU A 187 -4.37 -17.60 -15.68
N ALA A 188 -4.18 -18.73 -15.00
CA ALA A 188 -3.07 -19.64 -15.29
C ALA A 188 -3.23 -20.39 -16.63
N SER A 189 -4.45 -20.80 -16.98
CA SER A 189 -4.75 -21.44 -18.27
C SER A 189 -6.21 -21.36 -18.68
N CYS A 190 -6.50 -21.56 -19.96
CA CYS A 190 -7.87 -21.62 -20.48
C CYS A 190 -8.68 -22.73 -19.81
N ARG A 191 -8.08 -23.92 -19.62
CA ARG A 191 -8.73 -25.06 -18.94
C ARG A 191 -9.11 -24.73 -17.51
N TRP A 192 -8.24 -23.97 -16.83
CA TRP A 192 -8.52 -23.54 -15.47
C TRP A 192 -9.63 -22.49 -15.40
N VAL A 193 -9.64 -21.53 -16.33
CA VAL A 193 -10.75 -20.56 -16.44
C VAL A 193 -12.08 -21.27 -16.69
N ASP A 194 -12.10 -22.30 -17.53
CA ASP A 194 -13.30 -23.12 -17.76
C ASP A 194 -13.80 -23.78 -16.47
N GLU A 195 -12.89 -24.33 -15.66
CA GLU A 195 -13.23 -24.92 -14.38
C GLU A 195 -13.76 -23.88 -13.38
N LEU A 196 -13.16 -22.69 -13.32
CA LEU A 196 -13.65 -21.60 -12.48
C LEU A 196 -15.03 -21.09 -12.93
N LEU A 197 -15.26 -20.99 -14.24
CA LEU A 197 -16.57 -20.63 -14.81
C LEU A 197 -17.62 -21.67 -14.43
N ALA A 198 -17.29 -22.96 -14.53
CA ALA A 198 -18.18 -24.05 -14.15
C ALA A 198 -18.52 -24.04 -12.65
N ARG A 199 -17.51 -23.84 -11.79
CA ARG A 199 -17.70 -23.84 -10.32
C ARG A 199 -18.40 -22.59 -9.79
N SER A 200 -18.12 -21.42 -10.36
CA SER A 200 -18.76 -20.16 -9.98
C SER A 200 -20.22 -20.06 -10.40
N LYS A 201 -20.69 -20.92 -11.32
CA LYS A 201 -22.08 -20.98 -11.80
C LYS A 201 -22.55 -19.64 -12.37
N THR A 202 -23.43 -18.92 -11.65
CA THR A 202 -23.96 -17.60 -12.05
C THR A 202 -23.46 -16.48 -11.14
N PHE A 203 -22.58 -16.78 -10.19
CA PHE A 203 -22.07 -15.76 -9.27
C PHE A 203 -21.25 -14.69 -10.01
N PRO A 204 -21.26 -13.43 -9.52
CA PRO A 204 -20.42 -12.36 -10.05
C PRO A 204 -18.93 -12.71 -9.95
N ILE A 205 -18.17 -12.34 -10.97
CA ILE A 205 -16.76 -12.69 -11.14
C ILE A 205 -15.89 -11.46 -10.90
N SER A 206 -14.73 -11.68 -10.26
CA SER A 206 -13.68 -10.69 -10.12
C SER A 206 -12.39 -11.18 -10.77
N ILE A 207 -11.85 -10.40 -11.71
CA ILE A 207 -10.62 -10.69 -12.44
C ILE A 207 -9.59 -9.63 -12.11
N TYR A 208 -8.41 -10.07 -11.68
CA TYR A 208 -7.25 -9.24 -11.43
C TYR A 208 -6.05 -9.92 -12.09
N VAL A 209 -5.43 -9.25 -13.06
CA VAL A 209 -4.32 -9.83 -13.80
C VAL A 209 -3.28 -8.78 -14.16
N ASP A 210 -2.02 -9.15 -13.98
CA ASP A 210 -0.88 -8.44 -14.53
C ASP A 210 -0.17 -9.31 -15.58
N LEU A 211 -0.22 -8.85 -16.83
CA LEU A 211 0.39 -9.48 -18.00
C LEU A 211 1.68 -8.77 -18.44
N SER A 212 2.10 -7.73 -17.72
CA SER A 212 3.20 -6.83 -18.10
C SER A 212 4.54 -7.52 -18.36
N TYR A 213 4.80 -8.62 -17.65
CA TYR A 213 6.05 -9.37 -17.70
C TYR A 213 5.83 -10.85 -18.06
N VAL A 214 4.67 -11.20 -18.62
CA VAL A 214 4.30 -12.58 -18.93
C VAL A 214 4.69 -12.91 -20.37
N HIS A 215 5.69 -13.78 -20.53
CA HIS A 215 6.14 -14.25 -21.83
C HIS A 215 5.21 -15.30 -22.45
N SER A 216 4.47 -16.07 -21.64
CA SER A 216 3.51 -17.09 -22.10
C SER A 216 2.24 -16.47 -22.68
N SER A 217 1.75 -16.98 -23.82
CA SER A 217 0.46 -16.58 -24.40
C SER A 217 -0.76 -17.17 -23.69
N GLU A 218 -0.54 -18.11 -22.77
CA GLU A 218 -1.65 -18.84 -22.16
C GLU A 218 -2.52 -17.96 -21.22
N PRO A 219 -1.95 -17.10 -20.34
CA PRO A 219 -2.74 -16.17 -19.54
C PRO A 219 -3.53 -15.14 -20.36
N ARG A 220 -2.98 -14.72 -21.51
CA ARG A 220 -3.67 -13.84 -22.47
C ARG A 220 -4.92 -14.50 -23.04
N ARG A 221 -4.78 -15.76 -23.48
CA ARG A 221 -5.93 -16.56 -23.97
C ARG A 221 -6.95 -16.83 -22.87
N ALA A 222 -6.49 -17.08 -21.65
CA ALA A 222 -7.32 -17.26 -20.47
C ALA A 222 -8.14 -15.99 -20.15
N LEU A 223 -7.52 -14.81 -20.22
CA LEU A 223 -8.20 -13.51 -20.08
C LEU A 223 -9.26 -13.33 -21.17
N ALA A 224 -8.89 -13.50 -22.44
CA ALA A 224 -9.83 -13.37 -23.57
C ALA A 224 -11.03 -14.32 -23.44
N ARG A 225 -10.83 -15.49 -22.85
CA ARG A 225 -11.89 -16.46 -22.56
C ARG A 225 -12.80 -16.02 -21.42
N ALA A 226 -12.24 -15.50 -20.33
CA ALA A 226 -13.01 -14.96 -19.21
C ALA A 226 -13.85 -13.74 -19.62
N LEU A 227 -13.29 -12.85 -20.44
CA LEU A 227 -13.97 -11.65 -20.95
C LEU A 227 -15.18 -11.96 -21.84
N ARG A 228 -15.36 -13.18 -22.34
CA ARG A 228 -16.61 -13.56 -23.04
C ARG A 228 -17.84 -13.58 -22.13
N HIS A 229 -17.62 -13.54 -20.81
CA HIS A 229 -18.67 -13.52 -19.78
C HIS A 229 -18.77 -12.13 -19.10
N MET A 230 -18.63 -11.05 -19.88
CA MET A 230 -18.74 -9.65 -19.38
C MET A 230 -20.02 -9.39 -18.58
N ASP A 231 -21.12 -10.10 -18.88
CA ASP A 231 -22.39 -10.02 -18.16
C ASP A 231 -22.29 -10.43 -16.68
N ARG A 232 -21.29 -11.23 -16.33
CA ARG A 232 -21.02 -11.71 -14.96
C ARG A 232 -19.87 -10.99 -14.27
N ILE A 233 -19.09 -10.17 -14.98
CA ILE A 233 -17.89 -9.55 -14.42
C ILE A 233 -18.28 -8.30 -13.62
N GLN A 234 -17.93 -8.32 -12.33
CA GLN A 234 -18.18 -7.22 -11.40
C GLN A 234 -16.94 -6.36 -11.18
N HIS A 235 -15.75 -6.97 -11.15
CA HIS A 235 -14.48 -6.29 -10.98
C HIS A 235 -13.50 -6.76 -12.05
N LEU A 236 -12.94 -5.84 -12.81
CA LEU A 236 -11.96 -6.12 -13.85
C LEU A 236 -10.75 -5.21 -13.68
N TRP A 237 -9.61 -5.78 -13.30
CA TRP A 237 -8.32 -5.10 -13.28
C TRP A 237 -7.35 -5.83 -14.21
N VAL A 238 -6.92 -5.13 -15.25
CA VAL A 238 -5.92 -5.62 -16.21
C VAL A 238 -4.73 -4.66 -16.23
N CYS A 239 -3.54 -5.17 -15.93
CA CYS A 239 -2.26 -4.56 -16.30
C CYS A 239 -1.68 -5.35 -17.47
N CYS A 240 -1.25 -4.70 -18.54
CA CYS A 240 -0.64 -5.39 -19.68
C CYS A 240 0.31 -4.50 -20.48
N SER A 241 1.13 -5.09 -21.35
CA SER A 241 1.91 -4.32 -22.33
C SER A 241 0.99 -3.78 -23.44
N ARG A 242 1.42 -2.71 -24.12
CA ARG A 242 0.64 -2.16 -25.26
C ARG A 242 0.43 -3.19 -26.38
N ALA A 243 1.40 -4.07 -26.61
CA ALA A 243 1.32 -5.11 -27.63
C ALA A 243 0.26 -6.17 -27.31
N ASP A 244 0.18 -6.61 -26.05
CA ASP A 244 -0.78 -7.63 -25.59
C ASP A 244 -2.23 -7.12 -25.58
N SER A 245 -2.37 -5.82 -25.48
CA SER A 245 -3.63 -5.13 -25.22
C SER A 245 -4.63 -5.30 -26.36
N VAL A 246 -4.16 -5.33 -27.62
CA VAL A 246 -5.01 -5.47 -28.82
C VAL A 246 -5.65 -6.86 -28.92
N GLU A 247 -4.91 -7.91 -28.54
CA GLU A 247 -5.38 -9.30 -28.66
C GLU A 247 -6.47 -9.63 -27.62
N CYS A 248 -6.28 -9.17 -26.38
CA CYS A 248 -7.13 -9.57 -25.26
C CYS A 248 -8.35 -8.68 -25.05
N LEU A 249 -8.28 -7.39 -25.42
CA LEU A 249 -9.25 -6.38 -24.98
C LEU A 249 -10.29 -5.99 -26.03
N HIS A 250 -10.33 -6.64 -27.21
CA HIS A 250 -11.43 -6.46 -28.18
C HIS A 250 -12.81 -6.80 -27.57
N GLN A 251 -12.83 -7.71 -26.58
CA GLN A 251 -14.04 -8.12 -25.85
C GLN A 251 -14.56 -7.05 -24.87
N LEU A 252 -13.82 -5.97 -24.61
CA LEU A 252 -14.35 -4.81 -23.88
C LEU A 252 -15.51 -4.13 -24.64
N SER A 253 -15.77 -4.50 -25.89
CA SER A 253 -16.92 -4.04 -26.66
C SER A 253 -18.24 -4.67 -26.21
N ALA A 254 -18.25 -5.72 -25.37
CA ALA A 254 -19.48 -6.34 -24.88
C ALA A 254 -20.10 -5.56 -23.71
N ALA A 255 -21.43 -5.56 -23.59
CA ALA A 255 -22.15 -4.90 -22.50
C ALA A 255 -21.70 -5.38 -21.11
N ALA A 256 -21.60 -4.46 -20.16
CA ALA A 256 -21.08 -4.73 -18.81
C ALA A 256 -22.11 -4.32 -17.73
N PRO A 257 -23.26 -5.03 -17.62
CA PRO A 257 -24.41 -4.62 -16.82
C PRO A 257 -24.14 -4.52 -15.31
N ILE A 258 -23.33 -5.44 -14.77
CA ILE A 258 -23.05 -5.53 -13.33
C ILE A 258 -21.64 -5.08 -12.93
N LEU A 259 -20.85 -4.58 -13.89
CA LEU A 259 -19.49 -4.12 -13.68
C LEU A 259 -19.49 -2.92 -12.74
N ARG A 260 -18.81 -3.03 -11.59
CA ARG A 260 -18.71 -1.98 -10.57
C ARG A 260 -17.36 -1.29 -10.57
N SER A 261 -16.29 -2.02 -10.87
CA SER A 261 -14.93 -1.50 -10.91
C SER A 261 -14.20 -1.94 -12.18
N PHE A 262 -13.65 -0.97 -12.90
CA PHE A 262 -12.80 -1.22 -14.06
C PHE A 262 -11.46 -0.51 -13.90
N ARG A 263 -10.37 -1.27 -13.99
CA ARG A 263 -9.00 -0.75 -14.00
C ARG A 263 -8.23 -1.30 -15.19
N LEU A 264 -7.65 -0.40 -15.98
CA LEU A 264 -6.78 -0.74 -17.09
C LEU A 264 -5.48 0.07 -16.99
N CYS A 265 -4.34 -0.62 -16.89
CA CYS A 265 -3.02 -0.02 -16.85
C CYS A 265 -2.16 -0.59 -17.98
N LEU A 266 -1.55 0.29 -18.78
CA LEU A 266 -0.61 -0.11 -19.83
C LEU A 266 0.83 0.20 -19.40
N THR A 267 1.75 -0.75 -19.60
CA THR A 267 3.18 -0.46 -19.40
C THR A 267 3.71 0.46 -20.50
N PRO A 268 4.81 1.19 -20.26
CA PRO A 268 5.37 2.09 -21.26
C PRO A 268 6.11 1.34 -22.38
N ILE A 269 6.25 0.01 -22.24
CA ILE A 269 6.99 -0.87 -23.16
C ILE A 269 6.07 -1.21 -24.34
N GLY A 270 6.45 -0.77 -25.55
CA GLY A 270 5.75 -1.06 -26.80
C GLY A 270 5.75 0.12 -27.79
N TYR A 271 5.39 -0.15 -29.05
CA TYR A 271 5.34 0.87 -30.10
C TYR A 271 4.24 1.92 -29.82
N PRO A 272 4.50 3.22 -30.08
CA PRO A 272 3.57 4.31 -29.78
C PRO A 272 2.25 4.26 -30.58
N ASP A 273 2.21 3.50 -31.67
CA ASP A 273 1.11 3.49 -32.65
C ASP A 273 -0.08 2.59 -32.23
N GLN A 274 0.11 1.69 -31.26
CA GLN A 274 -0.96 0.85 -30.71
C GLN A 274 -1.43 1.43 -29.36
N GLN A 275 -2.49 2.22 -29.39
CA GLN A 275 -3.12 2.78 -28.19
C GLN A 275 -4.56 2.29 -28.08
N ILE A 276 -4.89 1.62 -26.97
CA ILE A 276 -6.27 1.32 -26.61
C ILE A 276 -7.01 2.62 -26.35
N SER A 277 -8.21 2.70 -26.91
CA SER A 277 -9.10 3.85 -26.77
C SER A 277 -10.32 3.45 -25.96
N ILE A 278 -10.56 4.21 -24.88
CA ILE A 278 -11.82 4.20 -24.14
C ILE A 278 -12.71 5.25 -24.80
N ASN A 279 -13.73 4.80 -25.52
CA ASN A 279 -14.59 5.60 -26.39
C ASN A 279 -16.07 5.21 -26.22
N GLU A 280 -16.94 5.63 -27.13
CA GLU A 280 -18.38 5.31 -27.08
C GLU A 280 -18.68 3.81 -27.23
N ASP A 281 -17.82 3.06 -27.93
CA ASP A 281 -17.98 1.61 -28.16
C ASP A 281 -17.58 0.76 -26.95
N THR A 282 -16.87 1.37 -25.98
CA THR A 282 -16.44 0.67 -24.78
C THR A 282 -17.67 0.24 -23.97
N PHE A 283 -17.77 -1.06 -23.72
CA PHE A 283 -18.92 -1.75 -23.14
C PHE A 283 -20.24 -1.53 -23.90
N THR A 284 -20.21 -1.33 -25.22
CA THR A 284 -21.37 -0.88 -26.02
C THR A 284 -22.06 0.37 -25.44
N GLY A 285 -21.30 1.24 -24.74
CA GLY A 285 -21.83 2.39 -24.02
C GLY A 285 -22.69 2.05 -22.80
N SER A 286 -22.75 0.78 -22.38
CA SER A 286 -23.65 0.28 -21.32
C SER A 286 -22.87 -0.37 -20.17
N ALA A 287 -22.49 0.45 -19.19
CA ALA A 287 -21.94 0.03 -17.90
C ALA A 287 -22.64 0.72 -16.72
N PRO A 288 -23.96 0.50 -16.50
CA PRO A 288 -24.79 1.30 -15.59
C PRO A 288 -24.41 1.14 -14.10
N SER A 289 -23.81 0.01 -13.74
CA SER A 289 -23.38 -0.28 -12.37
C SER A 289 -21.96 0.23 -12.05
N LEU A 290 -21.27 0.84 -13.03
CA LEU A 290 -19.89 1.24 -12.87
C LEU A 290 -19.78 2.39 -11.87
N ARG A 291 -18.88 2.25 -10.90
CA ARG A 291 -18.65 3.24 -9.83
C ARG A 291 -17.18 3.62 -9.75
N ASN A 292 -16.27 2.68 -9.99
CA ASN A 292 -14.84 2.91 -9.92
C ASN A 292 -14.21 2.73 -11.31
N LEU A 293 -13.59 3.78 -11.84
CA LEU A 293 -12.88 3.76 -13.11
C LEU A 293 -11.44 4.22 -12.91
N SER A 294 -10.47 3.39 -13.32
CA SER A 294 -9.05 3.70 -13.24
C SER A 294 -8.36 3.38 -14.55
N ILE A 295 -7.96 4.39 -15.32
CA ILE A 295 -7.31 4.23 -16.62
C ILE A 295 -5.93 4.86 -16.57
N GLU A 296 -4.90 4.09 -16.89
CA GLU A 296 -3.53 4.57 -16.99
C GLU A 296 -2.95 4.32 -18.39
N ARG A 297 -2.35 5.36 -18.98
CA ARG A 297 -1.62 5.30 -20.26
C ARG A 297 -2.44 4.80 -21.46
N CYS A 298 -3.74 5.05 -21.46
CA CYS A 298 -4.65 4.79 -22.58
C CYS A 298 -5.12 6.08 -23.26
N ARG A 299 -5.71 5.96 -24.46
CA ARG A 299 -6.52 7.03 -25.06
C ARG A 299 -7.88 7.08 -24.40
N VAL A 300 -8.35 8.25 -24.00
CA VAL A 300 -9.69 8.40 -23.40
C VAL A 300 -10.45 9.52 -24.10
N ASP A 301 -11.66 9.22 -24.55
CA ASP A 301 -12.66 10.22 -24.88
C ASP A 301 -13.46 10.58 -23.64
N TRP A 302 -13.32 11.84 -23.20
CA TRP A 302 -14.05 12.38 -22.05
C TRP A 302 -15.57 12.39 -22.25
N SER A 303 -16.05 12.29 -23.49
CA SER A 303 -17.47 12.20 -23.81
C SER A 303 -18.05 10.79 -23.68
N SER A 304 -17.21 9.77 -23.43
CA SER A 304 -17.64 8.37 -23.38
C SER A 304 -18.70 8.13 -22.30
N PRO A 305 -19.76 7.34 -22.57
CA PRO A 305 -20.80 6.99 -21.61
C PRO A 305 -20.27 6.31 -20.33
N VAL A 306 -19.09 5.68 -20.38
CA VAL A 306 -18.48 5.02 -19.21
C VAL A 306 -18.05 6.02 -18.13
N LEU A 307 -17.94 7.31 -18.47
CA LEU A 307 -17.66 8.41 -17.55
C LEU A 307 -18.95 9.00 -16.96
N SER A 308 -19.89 8.13 -16.57
CA SER A 308 -21.16 8.53 -15.95
C SER A 308 -21.45 7.70 -14.71
N GLY A 309 -22.10 8.31 -13.70
CA GLY A 309 -22.49 7.61 -12.46
C GLY A 309 -21.35 7.12 -11.57
N LEU A 310 -20.13 7.63 -11.77
CA LEU A 310 -18.92 7.22 -11.03
C LEU A 310 -18.85 7.82 -9.62
N THR A 311 -18.29 7.05 -8.69
CA THR A 311 -17.89 7.48 -7.34
C THR A 311 -16.38 7.66 -7.20
N SER A 312 -15.58 7.00 -8.04
CA SER A 312 -14.12 7.13 -8.07
C SER A 312 -13.64 7.18 -9.51
N LEU A 313 -12.97 8.27 -9.89
CA LEU A 313 -12.37 8.48 -11.20
C LEU A 313 -10.87 8.68 -11.06
N ASN A 314 -10.08 7.81 -11.68
CA ASN A 314 -8.63 7.92 -11.76
C ASN A 314 -8.17 7.85 -13.21
N LEU A 315 -7.66 8.96 -13.75
CA LEU A 315 -7.07 9.04 -15.07
C LEU A 315 -5.61 9.46 -14.94
N SER A 316 -4.69 8.59 -15.36
CA SER A 316 -3.26 8.85 -15.26
C SER A 316 -2.54 8.70 -16.60
N ARG A 317 -1.78 9.73 -16.99
CA ARG A 317 -0.93 9.79 -18.20
C ARG A 317 -1.70 9.39 -19.46
N ILE A 318 -2.95 9.81 -19.56
CA ILE A 318 -3.81 9.50 -20.70
C ILE A 318 -3.44 10.37 -21.89
N SER A 319 -3.66 9.86 -23.10
CA SER A 319 -3.65 10.66 -24.32
C SER A 319 -5.09 11.02 -24.69
N THR A 320 -5.31 12.27 -25.12
CA THR A 320 -6.64 12.73 -25.52
C THR A 320 -6.83 12.51 -27.02
N MET A 321 -7.96 11.92 -27.44
CA MET A 321 -8.21 11.62 -28.86
C MET A 321 -8.50 12.87 -29.71
N SER A 322 -8.90 13.97 -29.08
CA SER A 322 -9.24 15.24 -29.72
C SER A 322 -8.49 16.41 -29.07
N MET A 323 -8.66 17.63 -29.61
CA MET A 323 -8.32 18.86 -28.89
C MET A 323 -9.24 18.99 -27.67
N LEU A 324 -8.92 18.25 -26.60
CA LEU A 324 -9.62 18.33 -25.32
C LEU A 324 -9.62 19.79 -24.87
N SER A 325 -10.79 20.33 -24.56
CA SER A 325 -10.94 21.64 -23.93
C SER A 325 -11.35 21.47 -22.48
N MET A 326 -11.09 22.48 -21.65
CA MET A 326 -11.48 22.48 -20.25
C MET A 326 -13.00 22.36 -20.08
N ASP A 327 -13.78 22.89 -21.03
CA ASP A 327 -15.25 22.78 -21.05
C ASP A 327 -15.74 21.34 -21.05
N ILE A 328 -15.08 20.47 -21.81
CA ILE A 328 -15.45 19.06 -21.93
C ILE A 328 -15.15 18.35 -20.60
N VAL A 329 -13.99 18.63 -19.99
CA VAL A 329 -13.61 18.11 -18.68
C VAL A 329 -14.65 18.51 -17.62
N ILE A 330 -14.96 19.81 -17.53
CA ILE A 330 -15.93 20.35 -16.56
C ILE A 330 -17.33 19.75 -16.79
N ARG A 331 -17.80 19.67 -18.04
CA ARG A 331 -19.10 19.07 -18.38
C ARG A 331 -19.18 17.59 -18.04
N THR A 332 -18.07 16.88 -18.16
CA THR A 332 -18.01 15.45 -17.80
C THR A 332 -18.07 15.30 -16.30
N ILE A 333 -17.26 16.07 -15.55
CA ILE A 333 -17.25 16.06 -14.08
C ILE A 333 -18.61 16.49 -13.51
N SER A 334 -19.33 17.43 -14.16
CA SER A 334 -20.66 17.85 -13.71
C SER A 334 -21.74 16.77 -13.81
N ARG A 335 -21.49 15.70 -14.56
CA ARG A 335 -22.36 14.51 -14.64
C ARG A 335 -22.05 13.49 -13.54
N LEU A 336 -21.15 13.80 -12.60
CA LEU A 336 -20.70 12.91 -11.53
C LEU A 336 -21.03 13.47 -10.12
N PRO A 337 -22.31 13.66 -9.78
CA PRO A 337 -22.70 14.26 -8.49
C PRO A 337 -22.36 13.38 -7.27
N ASP A 338 -22.18 12.07 -7.47
CA ASP A 338 -21.85 11.09 -6.44
C ASP A 338 -20.34 10.82 -6.30
N LEU A 339 -19.50 11.62 -6.97
CA LEU A 339 -18.05 11.47 -6.96
C LEU A 339 -17.48 11.70 -5.56
N ARG A 340 -16.74 10.73 -5.06
CA ARG A 340 -16.01 10.75 -3.78
C ARG A 340 -14.50 10.91 -3.98
N GLN A 341 -13.96 10.32 -5.02
CA GLN A 341 -12.52 10.36 -5.31
C GLN A 341 -12.28 10.82 -6.75
N LEU A 342 -11.47 11.86 -6.91
CA LEU A 342 -11.03 12.36 -8.21
C LEU A 342 -9.50 12.36 -8.26
N ARG A 343 -8.91 11.59 -9.17
CA ARG A 343 -7.48 11.61 -9.45
C ARG A 343 -7.22 11.87 -10.93
N LEU A 344 -6.49 12.93 -11.24
CA LEU A 344 -6.12 13.31 -12.59
C LEU A 344 -4.60 13.55 -12.63
N GLU A 345 -3.87 12.73 -13.36
CA GLU A 345 -2.42 12.85 -13.54
C GLU A 345 -2.08 12.99 -15.03
N GLY A 346 -1.48 14.09 -15.44
CA GLY A 346 -1.10 14.37 -16.83
C GLY A 346 -2.25 14.12 -17.81
N SER A 347 -3.44 14.60 -17.47
CA SER A 347 -4.69 14.27 -18.16
C SER A 347 -5.53 15.51 -18.48
N LEU A 348 -5.12 16.68 -18.00
CA LEU A 348 -5.79 17.95 -18.27
C LEU A 348 -5.30 18.55 -19.60
N PRO A 349 -6.15 19.30 -20.31
CA PRO A 349 -5.74 19.92 -21.56
C PRO A 349 -4.75 21.05 -21.33
N SER A 350 -3.75 21.14 -22.21
CA SER A 350 -2.76 22.21 -22.20
C SER A 350 -3.41 23.58 -22.40
N ALA A 351 -2.95 24.58 -21.65
CA ALA A 351 -3.50 25.94 -21.60
C ALA A 351 -3.51 26.73 -22.94
N GLY A 352 -2.89 26.20 -24.01
CA GLY A 352 -2.94 26.77 -25.37
C GLY A 352 -4.17 26.34 -26.20
N THR A 353 -5.01 25.45 -25.68
CA THR A 353 -6.27 25.08 -26.33
C THR A 353 -7.31 26.17 -26.07
N ARG A 354 -8.00 26.64 -27.13
CA ARG A 354 -8.95 27.77 -27.13
C ARG A 354 -9.78 27.83 -25.83
N SER A 355 -9.42 28.72 -24.92
CA SER A 355 -10.25 29.01 -23.75
C SER A 355 -11.50 29.72 -24.25
N THR A 356 -12.65 29.05 -24.19
CA THR A 356 -13.90 29.81 -24.08
C THR A 356 -13.82 30.59 -22.77
N ASP A 357 -14.26 31.84 -22.78
CA ASP A 357 -14.16 32.72 -21.62
C ASP A 357 -15.13 32.21 -20.54
N LEU A 358 -14.69 31.25 -19.72
CA LEU A 358 -15.52 30.59 -18.69
C LEU A 358 -15.80 31.50 -17.48
N ARG A 359 -15.41 32.77 -17.54
CA ARG A 359 -15.70 33.81 -16.54
C ARG A 359 -17.22 34.00 -16.44
N GLY A 360 -17.84 33.36 -15.44
CA GLY A 360 -19.27 33.47 -15.16
C GLY A 360 -20.06 32.15 -15.24
N VAL A 361 -19.43 31.02 -15.62
CA VAL A 361 -20.09 29.71 -15.54
C VAL A 361 -20.21 29.28 -14.07
N ALA A 362 -21.41 28.85 -13.69
CA ALA A 362 -21.69 28.34 -12.34
C ALA A 362 -20.74 27.19 -11.98
N LYS A 363 -20.22 27.20 -10.75
CA LYS A 363 -19.34 26.13 -10.26
C LYS A 363 -20.06 24.79 -10.26
N VAL A 364 -19.32 23.74 -10.58
CA VAL A 364 -19.79 22.35 -10.51
C VAL A 364 -19.78 21.91 -9.05
N LEU A 365 -20.97 21.60 -8.52
CA LEU A 365 -21.14 21.11 -7.16
C LEU A 365 -20.83 19.61 -7.09
N LEU A 366 -19.84 19.24 -6.27
CA LEU A 366 -19.46 17.85 -5.97
C LEU A 366 -19.59 17.60 -4.46
N PRO A 367 -20.82 17.43 -3.94
CA PRO A 367 -21.11 17.47 -2.51
C PRO A 367 -20.57 16.26 -1.72
N LYS A 368 -20.28 15.14 -2.39
CA LYS A 368 -19.80 13.90 -1.77
C LYS A 368 -18.29 13.71 -1.93
N LEU A 369 -17.58 14.69 -2.48
CA LEU A 369 -16.15 14.57 -2.76
C LEU A 369 -15.37 14.53 -1.44
N GLU A 370 -14.59 13.46 -1.27
CA GLU A 370 -13.77 13.16 -0.10
C GLU A 370 -12.28 13.34 -0.41
N SER A 371 -11.85 13.11 -1.65
CA SER A 371 -10.45 13.16 -2.06
C SER A 371 -10.26 13.69 -3.47
N VAL A 372 -9.34 14.65 -3.65
CA VAL A 372 -8.96 15.25 -4.93
C VAL A 372 -7.45 15.18 -5.06
N ILE A 373 -6.95 14.52 -6.11
CA ILE A 373 -5.53 14.40 -6.42
C ILE A 373 -5.29 14.89 -7.85
N LEU A 374 -4.60 16.01 -8.02
CA LEU A 374 -4.29 16.59 -9.34
C LEU A 374 -2.78 16.65 -9.52
N ILE A 375 -2.26 16.01 -10.56
CA ILE A 375 -0.83 15.96 -10.89
C ILE A 375 -0.65 16.45 -12.32
N ASP A 376 -0.38 17.74 -12.52
CA ASP A 376 -0.32 18.35 -13.86
C ASP A 376 0.40 19.71 -13.80
N SER A 377 0.45 20.42 -14.93
CA SER A 377 0.93 21.80 -14.96
C SER A 377 0.04 22.71 -14.11
N ILE A 378 0.62 23.71 -13.44
CA ILE A 378 -0.11 24.56 -12.50
C ILE A 378 -1.33 25.28 -13.10
N PHE A 379 -1.26 25.71 -14.37
CA PHE A 379 -2.35 26.44 -15.02
C PHE A 379 -3.62 25.60 -15.26
N PRO A 380 -3.57 24.39 -15.88
CA PRO A 380 -4.72 23.49 -15.95
C PRO A 380 -5.32 23.14 -14.59
N ILE A 381 -4.49 22.92 -13.57
CA ILE A 381 -4.95 22.65 -12.21
C ILE A 381 -5.77 23.83 -11.67
N ALA A 382 -5.22 25.04 -11.74
CA ALA A 382 -5.90 26.24 -11.26
C ALA A 382 -7.20 26.51 -12.03
N ALA A 383 -7.19 26.31 -13.35
CA ALA A 383 -8.38 26.45 -14.18
C ALA A 383 -9.49 25.47 -13.78
N LEU A 384 -9.15 24.19 -13.56
CA LEU A 384 -10.12 23.21 -13.09
C LEU A 384 -10.69 23.58 -11.71
N LEU A 385 -9.82 23.89 -10.75
CA LEU A 385 -10.22 24.22 -9.37
C LEU A 385 -11.12 25.46 -9.31
N ALA A 386 -10.94 26.44 -10.19
CA ALA A 386 -11.81 27.62 -10.28
C ALA A 386 -13.27 27.27 -10.61
N HIS A 387 -13.52 26.12 -11.24
CA HIS A 387 -14.84 25.65 -11.66
C HIS A 387 -15.44 24.55 -10.79
N LEU A 388 -14.72 24.05 -9.79
CA LEU A 388 -15.21 23.01 -8.87
C LEU A 388 -15.57 23.60 -7.51
N GLU A 389 -16.67 23.12 -6.93
CA GLU A 389 -17.08 23.42 -5.56
C GLU A 389 -17.37 22.11 -4.83
N PHE A 390 -16.68 21.88 -3.72
CA PHE A 390 -16.73 20.62 -2.99
C PHE A 390 -16.42 20.82 -1.50
N PRO A 391 -16.78 19.87 -0.61
CA PRO A 391 -16.64 20.02 0.83
C PRO A 391 -15.24 20.48 1.28
N ARG A 392 -15.22 21.39 2.26
CA ARG A 392 -13.97 21.83 2.90
C ARG A 392 -13.25 20.68 3.60
N SER A 393 -13.97 19.64 4.04
CA SER A 393 -13.41 18.41 4.65
C SER A 393 -12.75 17.45 3.66
N ALA A 394 -12.84 17.69 2.36
CA ALA A 394 -12.19 16.85 1.36
C ALA A 394 -10.67 16.99 1.43
N PHE A 395 -9.96 15.86 1.37
CA PHE A 395 -8.52 15.82 1.19
C PHE A 395 -8.16 16.33 -0.22
N VAL A 396 -7.17 17.20 -0.31
CA VAL A 396 -6.69 17.75 -1.58
C VAL A 396 -5.19 17.55 -1.68
N ASN A 397 -4.72 16.89 -2.74
CA ASN A 397 -3.30 16.75 -3.07
C ASN A 397 -3.05 17.32 -4.46
N LEU A 398 -2.35 18.46 -4.54
CA LEU A 398 -1.98 19.07 -5.82
C LEU A 398 -0.48 18.89 -6.03
N ASN A 399 -0.07 18.11 -7.03
CA ASN A 399 1.29 18.08 -7.52
C ASN A 399 1.36 18.95 -8.78
N CYS A 400 1.85 20.17 -8.60
CA CYS A 400 1.91 21.21 -9.60
C CYS A 400 3.29 21.26 -10.25
N ILE A 401 3.33 20.99 -11.55
CA ILE A 401 4.50 21.16 -12.38
C ILE A 401 4.51 22.60 -12.91
N TYR A 402 5.59 23.34 -12.73
CA TYR A 402 5.68 24.74 -13.14
C TYR A 402 7.05 25.10 -13.74
N PHE A 403 7.08 26.20 -14.49
CA PHE A 403 8.32 26.81 -14.99
C PHE A 403 8.72 27.96 -14.08
N ALA A 404 10.00 28.33 -13.99
CA ALA A 404 10.49 29.37 -13.08
C ALA A 404 9.73 30.71 -13.19
N SER A 405 9.21 31.03 -14.39
CA SER A 405 8.43 32.24 -14.68
C SER A 405 6.93 32.15 -14.32
N SER A 406 6.46 30.98 -13.87
CA SER A 406 5.04 30.74 -13.58
C SER A 406 4.65 31.34 -12.25
N ASN A 407 3.53 32.07 -12.22
CA ASN A 407 3.02 32.63 -10.97
C ASN A 407 2.28 31.55 -10.16
N ILE A 408 2.88 31.12 -9.05
CA ILE A 408 2.30 30.11 -8.12
C ILE A 408 1.10 30.68 -7.34
N THR A 409 0.98 32.00 -7.20
CA THR A 409 -0.16 32.63 -6.50
C THR A 409 -1.50 32.46 -7.24
N ILE A 410 -1.51 31.88 -8.44
CA ILE A 410 -2.75 31.52 -9.15
C ILE A 410 -3.67 30.59 -8.34
N LEU A 411 -3.12 29.84 -7.38
CA LEU A 411 -3.89 28.97 -6.46
C LEU A 411 -4.46 29.72 -5.25
N GLN A 412 -4.08 30.98 -5.02
CA GLN A 412 -4.53 31.79 -3.88
C GLN A 412 -6.05 31.84 -3.72
N PRO A 413 -6.87 32.08 -4.78
CA PRO A 413 -8.32 32.15 -4.62
C PRO A 413 -8.93 30.85 -4.09
N PHE A 414 -8.37 29.69 -4.50
CA PHE A 414 -8.82 28.38 -4.04
C PHE A 414 -8.51 28.16 -2.55
N ILE A 415 -7.34 28.61 -2.09
CA ILE A 415 -6.90 28.51 -0.71
C ILE A 415 -7.76 29.41 0.19
N GLU A 416 -7.95 30.68 -0.22
CA GLU A 416 -8.78 31.64 0.50
C GLU A 416 -10.22 31.13 0.63
N GLU A 417 -10.81 30.59 -0.42
CA GLU A 417 -12.16 30.03 -0.37
C GLU A 417 -12.29 28.84 0.60
N ARG A 418 -11.21 28.07 0.78
CA ARG A 418 -11.21 26.88 1.65
C ARG A 418 -10.97 27.21 3.12
N PHE A 419 -10.00 28.07 3.42
CA PHE A 419 -9.51 28.31 4.78
C PHE A 419 -9.93 29.65 5.37
N ASN A 420 -10.35 30.63 4.56
CA ASN A 420 -10.88 31.89 5.08
C ASN A 420 -12.38 31.80 5.38
N ASP A 421 -12.80 32.57 6.39
CA ASP A 421 -14.20 32.80 6.75
C ASP A 421 -14.89 33.66 5.69
N SER A 422 -15.10 33.09 4.50
CA SER A 422 -15.88 33.76 3.48
C SER A 422 -17.38 33.62 3.81
N PRO A 423 -18.14 34.71 3.99
CA PRO A 423 -19.56 34.67 4.36
C PRO A 423 -20.48 34.12 3.23
N ARG A 424 -19.93 33.72 2.09
CA ARG A 424 -20.67 33.34 0.88
C ARG A 424 -21.15 31.88 0.85
N LEU A 425 -20.64 30.98 1.71
CA LEU A 425 -20.95 29.55 1.67
C LEU A 425 -21.84 29.13 2.86
N SER A 426 -23.06 29.67 2.91
CA SER A 426 -24.03 29.48 3.99
C SER A 426 -24.75 28.12 3.99
N ARG A 427 -24.17 27.06 3.41
CA ARG A 427 -24.83 25.73 3.26
C ARG A 427 -24.04 24.53 3.79
N ILE A 428 -22.83 24.73 4.31
CA ILE A 428 -21.99 23.65 4.87
C ILE A 428 -22.07 23.71 6.41
N PRO A 429 -22.14 22.57 7.14
CA PRO A 429 -22.27 22.56 8.59
C PRO A 429 -21.16 23.36 9.29
N ARG A 430 -21.56 24.28 10.19
CA ARG A 430 -20.69 25.19 10.95
C ARG A 430 -19.78 24.51 12.00
N SER A 431 -19.66 23.19 12.01
CA SER A 431 -18.89 22.44 13.02
C SER A 431 -17.41 22.30 12.69
N PHE A 432 -16.95 22.79 11.54
CA PHE A 432 -15.56 22.69 11.10
C PHE A 432 -14.96 24.10 10.96
N THR A 433 -14.06 24.47 11.85
CA THR A 433 -13.25 25.70 11.74
C THR A 433 -12.04 25.38 10.86
N PRO A 434 -11.98 25.82 9.59
CA PRO A 434 -10.95 25.39 8.65
C PRO A 434 -9.70 26.26 8.80
N HIS A 435 -9.13 26.31 10.01
CA HIS A 435 -7.86 26.99 10.22
C HIS A 435 -6.70 26.04 9.95
N ILE A 436 -5.64 26.55 9.32
CA ILE A 436 -4.39 25.81 9.18
C ILE A 436 -3.74 25.75 10.57
N LEU A 437 -3.68 24.56 11.16
CA LEU A 437 -3.09 24.33 12.49
C LEU A 437 -1.67 23.76 12.41
N SER A 438 -1.34 23.07 11.31
CA SER A 438 0.01 22.60 11.04
C SER A 438 0.46 22.92 9.62
N LEU A 439 1.73 23.27 9.48
CA LEU A 439 2.40 23.48 8.20
C LEU A 439 3.66 22.61 8.16
N ASP A 440 3.77 21.74 7.17
CA ASP A 440 4.97 20.96 6.88
C ASP A 440 5.58 21.44 5.56
N LEU A 441 6.86 21.79 5.61
CA LEU A 441 7.66 22.27 4.50
C LEU A 441 8.82 21.32 4.29
N ASP A 442 8.73 20.48 3.26
CA ASP A 442 9.76 19.51 2.92
C ASP A 442 10.35 19.81 1.53
N TYR A 443 11.66 19.62 1.37
CA TYR A 443 12.34 19.73 0.10
C TYR A 443 13.00 18.40 -0.25
N GLY A 444 12.43 17.73 -1.25
CA GLY A 444 12.92 16.45 -1.73
C GLY A 444 14.07 16.63 -2.71
N VAL A 445 15.30 16.34 -2.30
CA VAL A 445 16.50 16.40 -3.15
C VAL A 445 16.40 15.50 -4.38
N GLU A 446 15.80 14.33 -4.24
CA GLU A 446 15.70 13.34 -5.33
C GLU A 446 14.74 13.79 -6.45
N LYS A 447 13.73 14.59 -6.09
CA LYS A 447 12.68 15.04 -7.01
C LYS A 447 12.82 16.52 -7.40
N ASP A 448 13.76 17.23 -6.78
CA ASP A 448 13.91 18.68 -6.86
C ASP A 448 12.56 19.40 -6.72
N ALA A 449 11.83 19.04 -5.66
CA ALA A 449 10.46 19.46 -5.45
C ALA A 449 10.24 19.92 -4.01
N TRP A 450 9.48 21.01 -3.86
CA TRP A 450 9.00 21.48 -2.58
C TRP A 450 7.64 20.88 -2.28
N CYS A 451 7.47 20.32 -1.10
CA CYS A 451 6.19 19.86 -0.57
C CYS A 451 5.76 20.78 0.57
N VAL A 452 4.59 21.40 0.40
CA VAL A 452 3.89 22.19 1.41
C VAL A 452 2.63 21.44 1.81
N ALA A 453 2.58 20.92 3.03
CA ALA A 453 1.38 20.27 3.55
C ALA A 453 0.75 21.09 4.69
N CYS A 454 -0.55 21.34 4.58
CA CYS A 454 -1.35 22.09 5.53
C CYS A 454 -2.35 21.16 6.23
N GLY A 455 -2.21 21.00 7.54
CA GLY A 455 -3.12 20.21 8.37
C GLY A 455 -4.07 21.09 9.18
N THR A 456 -5.27 20.58 9.45
CA THR A 456 -6.31 21.22 10.26
C THR A 456 -6.57 20.49 11.59
N LEU A 457 -5.88 19.37 11.83
CA LEU A 457 -5.96 18.61 13.08
C LEU A 457 -5.05 19.23 14.13
N ASN A 458 -5.50 19.21 15.39
CA ASN A 458 -4.73 19.79 16.49
C ASN A 458 -3.44 18.96 16.72
N PRO A 459 -2.25 19.55 16.56
CA PRO A 459 -0.99 18.85 16.76
C PRO A 459 -0.73 18.40 18.22
N ASP A 460 -1.45 18.96 19.19
CA ASP A 460 -1.30 18.65 20.63
C ASP A 460 -1.86 17.27 21.02
N THR A 461 -2.66 16.64 20.15
CA THR A 461 -3.27 15.31 20.40
C THR A 461 -2.45 14.11 19.90
N TYR A 462 -1.24 14.32 19.37
CA TYR A 462 -0.46 13.27 18.71
C TYR A 462 0.96 13.09 19.26
N GLN A 463 1.30 11.83 19.56
CA GLN A 463 2.67 11.36 19.81
C GLN A 463 3.33 10.97 18.48
N THR A 464 4.48 11.56 18.21
CA THR A 464 5.30 11.35 17.01
C THR A 464 6.21 10.15 17.14
N ASP A 465 5.83 9.02 16.55
CA ASP A 465 6.78 8.04 16.00
C ASP A 465 6.36 7.78 14.56
N CYS A 466 7.02 8.44 13.61
CA CYS A 466 6.77 8.26 12.18
C CYS A 466 7.65 7.13 11.62
N PRO A 467 7.07 6.06 11.03
CA PRO A 467 7.79 5.18 10.12
C PRO A 467 7.58 5.59 8.65
N TYR A 468 8.59 5.30 7.84
CA TYR A 468 8.72 5.65 6.43
C TYR A 468 7.91 4.71 5.51
N THR A 469 6.58 4.80 5.46
CA THR A 469 5.79 4.16 4.38
C THR A 469 4.48 4.90 4.13
N MET A 470 4.11 5.04 2.85
CA MET A 470 2.95 5.80 2.37
C MET A 470 1.58 5.18 2.70
N ASP A 471 1.53 3.94 3.22
CA ASP A 471 0.31 3.13 3.26
C ASP A 471 -0.41 3.09 4.62
N GLU A 472 0.17 3.56 5.72
CA GLU A 472 -0.51 3.61 7.05
C GLU A 472 -1.04 5.00 7.44
N TYR A 473 -1.12 5.93 6.49
CA TYR A 473 -1.39 7.36 6.70
C TYR A 473 -2.88 7.77 6.73
N LEU A 474 -3.80 6.89 7.16
CA LEU A 474 -5.25 7.18 7.08
C LEU A 474 -5.81 8.02 8.25
N ASP A 475 -5.12 8.10 9.39
CA ASP A 475 -5.59 8.89 10.55
C ASP A 475 -4.93 10.28 10.66
N THR A 476 -3.97 10.63 9.79
CA THR A 476 -3.13 11.84 9.90
C THR A 476 -3.06 12.69 8.62
N GLN A 477 -3.93 12.49 7.62
CA GLN A 477 -3.79 13.20 6.36
C GLN A 477 -3.97 14.72 6.53
N PRO A 478 -3.03 15.54 6.04
CA PRO A 478 -3.24 16.98 5.94
C PRO A 478 -4.41 17.23 4.98
N LEU A 479 -5.38 18.04 5.38
CA LEU A 479 -6.54 18.37 4.55
C LEU A 479 -6.15 18.91 3.17
N LEU A 480 -4.99 19.58 3.09
CA LEU A 480 -4.39 20.06 1.86
C LEU A 480 -2.90 19.69 1.82
N ARG A 481 -2.48 19.00 0.77
CA ARG A 481 -1.09 18.77 0.40
C ARG A 481 -0.83 19.42 -0.96
N LEU A 482 0.24 20.19 -1.05
CA LEU A 482 0.71 20.84 -2.26
C LEU A 482 2.15 20.42 -2.49
N GLU A 483 2.45 19.89 -3.65
CA GLU A 483 3.79 19.53 -4.08
C GLU A 483 4.08 20.35 -5.33
N PHE A 484 5.17 21.11 -5.34
CA PHE A 484 5.59 21.97 -6.43
C PHE A 484 6.88 21.41 -7.02
N THR A 485 6.86 21.07 -8.31
CA THR A 485 8.02 20.54 -9.05
C THR A 485 8.37 21.49 -10.20
N GLU A 486 9.60 21.97 -10.21
CA GLU A 486 10.10 22.90 -11.23
C GLU A 486 10.68 22.14 -12.43
N ARG A 487 10.36 22.56 -13.67
CA ARG A 487 10.87 21.90 -14.89
C ARG A 487 12.25 22.38 -15.36
N ASP A 488 12.66 23.59 -15.00
CA ASP A 488 13.83 24.25 -15.59
C ASP A 488 15.13 23.93 -14.81
N PHE A 489 15.60 22.70 -14.98
CA PHE A 489 16.72 22.08 -14.24
C PHE A 489 18.12 22.72 -14.44
N TRP A 490 18.28 23.71 -15.33
CA TRP A 490 19.61 24.17 -15.76
C TRP A 490 20.19 25.33 -14.94
N PHE A 491 19.44 25.91 -14.01
CA PHE A 491 19.94 26.95 -13.12
C PHE A 491 19.97 26.45 -11.67
N ARG A 492 21.07 25.80 -11.29
CA ARG A 492 21.42 25.63 -9.87
C ARG A 492 21.57 27.01 -9.23
N GLY A 493 20.53 27.52 -8.56
CA GLY A 493 20.66 28.70 -7.70
C GLY A 493 19.52 29.73 -7.67
N GLY A 494 18.27 29.41 -8.02
CA GLY A 494 17.18 30.35 -7.76
C GLY A 494 15.79 29.76 -8.03
N ARG A 495 14.74 30.05 -7.28
CA ARG A 495 14.56 30.98 -6.15
C ARG A 495 13.44 30.47 -5.23
N SER A 496 13.66 30.53 -3.93
CA SER A 496 12.63 30.40 -2.88
C SER A 496 11.55 31.49 -2.91
N GLU A 497 11.69 32.53 -3.73
CA GLU A 497 10.79 33.69 -3.79
C GLU A 497 9.35 33.28 -4.14
N SER A 498 9.17 32.29 -5.02
CA SER A 498 7.85 31.77 -5.37
C SER A 498 7.22 31.00 -4.20
N LEU A 499 8.01 30.24 -3.43
CA LEU A 499 7.54 29.55 -2.22
C LEU A 499 7.24 30.54 -1.09
N ILE A 500 8.08 31.54 -0.87
CA ILE A 500 7.86 32.60 0.13
C ILE A 500 6.61 33.41 -0.22
N SER A 501 6.47 33.82 -1.48
CA SER A 501 5.26 34.53 -1.94
C SER A 501 4.02 33.67 -1.79
N PHE A 502 4.11 32.36 -2.05
CA PHE A 502 3.02 31.42 -1.82
C PHE A 502 2.69 31.27 -0.32
N CYS A 503 3.68 31.07 0.55
CA CYS A 503 3.46 30.96 1.99
C CYS A 503 2.80 32.21 2.57
N ARG A 504 3.13 33.41 2.04
CA ARG A 504 2.44 34.67 2.39
C ARG A 504 0.96 34.69 2.02
N THR A 505 0.51 33.86 1.08
CA THR A 505 -0.92 33.74 0.73
C THR A 505 -1.70 32.82 1.66
N LEU A 506 -1.02 32.05 2.52
CA LEU A 506 -1.67 31.12 3.44
C LEU A 506 -2.20 31.86 4.68
N PRO A 507 -3.41 31.56 5.18
CA PRO A 507 -3.92 32.12 6.43
C PRO A 507 -3.27 31.43 7.65
N LEU A 508 -2.05 31.85 8.00
CA LEU A 508 -1.23 31.21 9.03
C LEU A 508 -1.47 31.73 10.46
N LEU A 509 -2.47 32.59 10.69
CA LEU A 509 -2.74 33.23 11.99
C LEU A 509 -2.86 32.23 13.16
N HIS A 510 -3.50 31.09 12.91
CA HIS A 510 -3.79 30.05 13.91
C HIS A 510 -2.85 28.84 13.83
N ILE A 511 -1.73 28.96 13.11
CA ILE A 511 -0.76 27.86 13.03
C ILE A 511 -0.21 27.55 14.42
N ARG A 512 -0.15 26.26 14.78
CA ARG A 512 0.36 25.78 16.07
C ARG A 512 1.63 24.96 15.94
N ARG A 513 1.79 24.23 14.83
CA ARG A 513 2.98 23.43 14.54
C ARG A 513 3.56 23.77 13.18
N LEU A 514 4.86 23.97 13.14
CA LEU A 514 5.64 24.12 11.92
C LEU A 514 6.69 23.01 11.85
N THR A 515 6.69 22.23 10.78
CA THR A 515 7.75 21.26 10.47
C THR A 515 8.49 21.76 9.25
N MET A 516 9.82 21.79 9.31
CA MET A 516 10.67 22.14 8.17
C MET A 516 11.79 21.12 8.00
N CYS A 517 11.90 20.56 6.80
CA CYS A 517 13.00 19.69 6.43
C CYS A 517 13.97 20.46 5.52
N ASP A 518 15.21 20.65 6.01
CA ASP A 518 16.28 21.26 5.24
C ASP A 518 17.21 20.17 4.71
N SER A 519 17.24 20.02 3.38
CA SER A 519 18.20 19.14 2.75
C SER A 519 19.59 19.77 2.76
N ARG A 520 20.65 18.95 2.81
CA ARG A 520 22.03 19.33 3.16
C ARG A 520 22.73 20.33 2.21
N HIS A 521 22.06 20.85 1.19
CA HIS A 521 22.61 21.87 0.30
C HIS A 521 22.12 23.24 0.76
N GLY A 522 23.03 24.03 1.32
CA GLY A 522 22.78 25.36 1.88
C GLY A 522 22.32 26.39 0.86
N ASP A 523 21.10 26.22 0.35
CA ASP A 523 20.41 27.28 -0.37
C ASP A 523 20.04 28.38 0.64
N SER A 524 20.74 29.51 0.53
CA SER A 524 20.56 30.72 1.33
C SER A 524 19.18 31.37 1.16
N SER A 525 18.44 30.98 0.12
CA SER A 525 17.21 31.65 -0.31
C SER A 525 16.01 31.37 0.63
N ILE A 526 15.96 30.23 1.32
CA ILE A 526 14.87 29.90 2.29
C ILE A 526 15.11 30.57 3.66
N GLY A 527 16.29 31.18 3.87
CA GLY A 527 16.65 31.82 5.14
C GLY A 527 15.70 32.93 5.58
N CYS A 528 14.91 33.47 4.66
CA CYS A 528 13.89 34.47 4.94
C CYS A 528 12.51 33.90 5.27
N LEU A 529 12.20 32.62 4.99
CA LEU A 529 10.82 32.12 5.08
C LEU A 529 10.24 32.21 6.51
N LEU A 530 11.04 31.87 7.52
CA LEU A 530 10.67 32.04 8.94
C LEU A 530 10.46 33.52 9.32
N THR A 531 11.22 34.44 8.73
CA THR A 531 11.20 35.87 9.07
C THR A 531 10.39 36.75 8.09
N GLU A 532 9.79 36.17 7.05
CA GLU A 532 9.12 36.92 5.99
C GLU A 532 7.73 36.37 5.65
N ALA A 533 7.45 35.11 5.97
CA ALA A 533 6.14 34.48 5.74
C ALA A 533 5.43 34.09 7.04
N LEU A 534 6.15 34.07 8.18
CA LEU A 534 5.64 33.59 9.48
C LEU A 534 5.69 34.65 10.59
N ASP A 535 6.05 35.90 10.28
CA ASP A 535 6.04 36.99 11.26
C ASP A 535 4.65 37.20 11.90
N ASP A 536 3.57 36.88 11.17
CA ASP A 536 2.17 37.00 11.60
C ASP A 536 1.58 35.71 12.23
N ALA A 537 2.41 34.83 12.81
CA ALA A 537 1.99 33.56 13.43
C ALA A 537 2.04 33.58 14.98
N PRO A 538 1.14 34.30 15.67
CA PRO A 538 1.20 34.48 17.12
C PRO A 538 0.89 33.20 17.92
N GLU A 539 0.15 32.26 17.34
CA GLU A 539 -0.26 31.01 17.99
C GLU A 539 0.72 29.85 17.80
N LEU A 540 1.87 30.07 17.14
CA LEU A 540 2.86 29.02 16.87
C LEU A 540 3.51 28.52 18.16
N ARG A 541 3.28 27.24 18.49
CA ARG A 541 3.74 26.60 19.74
C ARG A 541 4.90 25.63 19.54
N VAL A 542 4.91 24.93 18.41
CA VAL A 542 5.87 23.85 18.13
C VAL A 542 6.59 24.10 16.83
N ILE A 543 7.92 24.08 16.86
CA ILE A 543 8.76 24.11 15.66
C ILE A 543 9.62 22.83 15.63
N GLU A 544 9.46 22.03 14.58
CA GLU A 544 10.31 20.88 14.30
C GLU A 544 11.21 21.19 13.10
N LEU A 545 12.52 21.05 13.26
CA LEU A 545 13.50 21.29 12.20
C LEU A 545 14.31 20.03 11.95
N ARG A 546 14.43 19.64 10.69
CA ARG A 546 15.29 18.54 10.27
C ARG A 546 16.46 19.07 9.46
N GLY A 547 17.70 18.71 9.82
CA GLY A 547 18.91 19.04 9.05
C GLY A 547 19.69 20.27 9.53
N SER A 548 19.10 21.47 9.56
CA SER A 548 19.80 22.71 9.93
C SER A 548 19.05 23.56 10.96
N ALA A 549 19.73 23.95 12.04
CA ALA A 549 19.20 24.88 13.04
C ALA A 549 19.52 26.36 12.73
N HIS A 550 20.35 26.65 11.72
CA HIS A 550 20.80 28.01 11.40
C HIS A 550 19.65 28.99 11.20
N ARG A 551 18.58 28.53 10.52
CA ARG A 551 17.42 29.35 10.14
C ARG A 551 16.63 29.83 11.35
N LEU A 552 16.37 28.94 12.31
CA LEU A 552 15.70 29.29 13.56
C LEU A 552 16.55 30.25 14.41
N ILE A 553 17.85 29.98 14.51
CA ILE A 553 18.77 30.88 15.23
C ILE A 553 18.72 32.28 14.63
N ARG A 554 18.74 32.38 13.29
CA ARG A 554 18.67 33.66 12.59
C ARG A 554 17.33 34.38 12.77
N ALA A 555 16.21 33.66 12.76
CA ALA A 555 14.89 34.25 13.01
C ALA A 555 14.79 34.83 14.42
N LEU A 556 15.16 34.04 15.44
CA LEU A 556 15.15 34.47 16.85
C LEU A 556 16.19 35.57 17.15
N PHE A 557 17.28 35.63 16.39
CA PHE A 557 18.27 36.71 16.53
C PHE A 557 17.77 38.04 15.96
N ARG A 558 17.00 38.01 14.86
CA ARG A 558 16.43 39.21 14.23
C ARG A 558 15.29 39.80 15.05
N ASP A 559 14.39 38.95 15.54
CA ASP A 559 13.27 39.34 16.38
C ASP A 559 13.13 38.35 17.53
N THR A 560 13.41 38.83 18.75
CA THR A 560 13.29 38.02 19.97
C THR A 560 11.83 37.72 20.33
N THR A 561 10.87 38.48 19.77
CA THR A 561 9.43 38.31 19.96
C THR A 561 8.77 37.40 18.94
N PHE A 562 9.50 36.98 17.90
CA PHE A 562 9.03 36.01 16.89
C PHE A 562 8.36 34.79 17.54
N ALA A 563 7.20 34.38 17.04
CA ALA A 563 6.41 33.26 17.56
C ALA A 563 6.25 33.30 19.09
N PRO A 564 5.55 34.31 19.66
CA PRO A 564 5.53 34.54 21.12
C PRO A 564 4.97 33.35 21.93
N ALA A 565 4.09 32.53 21.33
CA ALA A 565 3.56 31.32 21.95
C ALA A 565 4.46 30.08 21.86
N LEU A 566 5.69 30.20 21.32
CA LEU A 566 6.60 29.07 21.10
C LEU A 566 7.01 28.41 22.43
N THR A 567 6.55 27.18 22.66
CA THR A 567 6.85 26.38 23.85
C THR A 567 7.82 25.24 23.57
N ASN A 568 7.79 24.65 22.38
CA ASN A 568 8.53 23.44 22.05
C ASN A 568 9.35 23.62 20.77
N VAL A 569 10.63 23.29 20.83
CA VAL A 569 11.51 23.19 19.66
C VAL A 569 12.09 21.78 19.60
N GLU A 570 11.98 21.16 18.44
CA GLU A 570 12.53 19.85 18.17
C GLU A 570 13.53 19.91 17.02
N LEU A 571 14.76 19.46 17.27
CA LEU A 571 15.84 19.44 16.30
C LEU A 571 16.18 17.98 15.97
N ARG A 572 15.96 17.58 14.71
CA ARG A 572 16.24 16.22 14.22
C ARG A 572 17.39 16.24 13.20
N ASN A 573 18.35 15.33 13.32
CA ASN A 573 19.47 15.17 12.38
C ASN A 573 20.28 16.46 12.14
N VAL A 574 20.36 17.36 13.12
CA VAL A 574 21.07 18.64 12.98
C VAL A 574 22.56 18.46 13.26
N LYS A 575 23.40 18.96 12.34
CA LYS A 575 24.85 19.09 12.56
C LYS A 575 25.19 20.55 12.88
N PHE A 576 25.58 20.84 14.11
CA PHE A 576 26.00 22.19 14.49
C PHE A 576 27.43 22.49 14.00
N SER A 577 27.73 23.76 13.73
CA SER A 577 29.09 24.15 13.35
C SER A 577 30.00 24.21 14.59
N SER A 578 31.21 23.66 14.46
CA SER A 578 32.26 23.77 15.49
C SER A 578 32.94 25.14 15.50
N SER A 579 32.95 25.84 14.36
CA SER A 579 33.41 27.21 14.23
C SER A 579 32.29 28.18 14.64
N CYS A 580 32.46 28.78 15.80
CA CYS A 580 31.75 29.98 16.22
C CYS A 580 32.82 31.07 16.16
N THR A 581 32.79 31.95 15.16
CA THR A 581 33.73 33.07 15.10
C THR A 581 33.62 33.85 16.42
N ALA A 582 34.75 33.94 17.13
CA ALA A 582 34.83 34.35 18.52
C ALA A 582 34.60 35.86 18.66
N GLN A 583 33.33 36.24 18.60
CA GLN A 583 32.65 37.46 19.02
C GLN A 583 31.31 37.33 18.31
N ILE A 584 30.20 37.14 19.05
CA ILE A 584 28.85 37.03 18.47
C ILE A 584 28.72 38.15 17.44
N PRO A 585 28.65 37.87 16.12
CA PRO A 585 28.71 38.93 15.15
C PRO A 585 27.49 39.81 15.35
N GLN A 586 27.70 41.12 15.47
CA GLN A 586 26.59 42.09 15.59
C GLN A 586 25.66 42.06 14.36
N GLU A 587 26.04 41.36 13.28
CA GLU A 587 25.31 41.35 12.00
C GLU A 587 24.78 39.97 11.55
N HIS A 588 25.48 38.84 11.80
CA HIS A 588 25.08 37.50 11.29
C HIS A 588 25.36 36.34 12.28
N PRO A 589 24.34 35.68 12.87
CA PRO A 589 24.55 34.56 13.78
C PRO A 589 24.99 33.29 13.05
N GLY A 590 25.91 32.52 13.63
CA GLY A 590 26.35 31.23 13.10
C GLY A 590 25.38 30.07 13.43
N SER A 591 25.63 28.88 12.88
CA SER A 591 24.87 27.65 13.16
C SER A 591 25.43 26.84 14.34
N CYS A 592 26.14 27.48 15.28
CA CYS A 592 26.73 26.86 16.47
C CYS A 592 25.73 26.83 17.64
N VAL A 593 25.87 25.83 18.53
CA VAL A 593 25.03 25.69 19.73
C VAL A 593 25.12 26.92 20.65
N ARG A 594 26.27 27.59 20.68
CA ARG A 594 26.46 28.85 21.43
C ARG A 594 25.57 29.98 20.92
N CYS A 595 25.38 30.09 19.59
CA CYS A 595 24.46 31.08 19.02
C CYS A 595 23.01 30.74 19.39
N LEU A 596 22.63 29.46 19.34
CA LEU A 596 21.32 29.00 19.82
C LEU A 596 21.09 29.36 21.29
N ARG A 597 22.06 29.10 22.17
CA ARG A 597 21.98 29.48 23.58
C ARG A 597 21.81 30.99 23.76
N HIS A 598 22.57 31.79 23.01
CA HIS A 598 22.49 33.25 23.10
C HIS A 598 21.11 33.79 22.72
N VAL A 599 20.53 33.33 21.60
CA VAL A 599 19.19 33.79 21.18
C VAL A 599 18.10 33.34 22.15
N LEU A 600 18.20 32.12 22.70
CA LEU A 600 17.27 31.62 23.72
C LEU A 600 17.40 32.41 25.04
N ALA A 601 18.61 32.79 25.44
CA ALA A 601 18.85 33.63 26.61
C ALA A 601 18.22 35.03 26.45
N SER A 602 18.46 35.68 25.30
CA SER A 602 17.86 36.98 24.98
C SER A 602 16.33 36.91 24.96
N ARG A 603 15.78 35.80 24.46
CA ARG A 603 14.34 35.54 24.47
C ARG A 603 13.77 35.32 25.88
N ALA A 604 14.49 34.60 26.74
CA ALA A 604 14.12 34.40 28.14
C ALA A 604 14.08 35.72 28.95
N GLN A 605 14.96 36.68 28.64
CA GLN A 605 14.97 38.01 29.28
C GLN A 605 13.69 38.82 29.01
N VAL A 606 13.02 38.58 27.89
CA VAL A 606 11.73 39.22 27.52
C VAL A 606 10.53 38.42 28.04
N GLY A 607 10.76 37.35 28.82
CA GLY A 607 9.70 36.52 29.42
C GLY A 607 9.16 35.42 28.50
N LEU A 608 9.80 35.17 27.36
CA LEU A 608 9.39 34.17 26.37
C LEU A 608 10.22 32.88 26.47
N THR A 609 10.24 32.27 27.66
CA THR A 609 11.05 31.05 27.91
C THR A 609 10.49 29.83 27.20
N LEU A 610 11.38 29.07 26.54
CA LEU A 610 11.04 27.80 25.92
C LEU A 610 10.81 26.72 26.99
N GLN A 611 9.73 25.95 26.88
CA GLN A 611 9.42 24.87 27.81
C GLN A 611 10.24 23.62 27.52
N THR A 612 10.30 23.20 26.26
CA THR A 612 10.99 21.97 25.87
C THR A 612 11.88 22.17 24.65
N LEU A 613 13.13 21.72 24.76
CA LEU A 613 14.07 21.60 23.65
C LEU A 613 14.49 20.13 23.49
N ILE A 614 14.16 19.53 22.35
CA ILE A 614 14.41 18.12 22.06
C ILE A 614 15.49 18.01 20.99
N PHE A 615 16.54 17.23 21.27
CA PHE A 615 17.57 16.87 20.31
C PHE A 615 17.43 15.41 19.89
N ASN A 616 17.25 15.15 18.60
CA ASN A 616 17.10 13.80 18.08
C ASN A 616 18.16 13.56 16.99
N ASN A 617 19.10 12.65 17.25
CA ASN A 617 20.23 12.36 16.35
C ASN A 617 21.01 13.61 15.91
N CYS A 618 21.23 14.57 16.83
CA CYS A 618 22.03 15.76 16.59
C CYS A 618 23.49 15.53 17.00
N SER A 619 24.44 16.06 16.24
CA SER A 619 25.88 15.92 16.53
C SER A 619 26.49 17.23 17.03
N THR A 620 27.76 17.20 17.48
CA THR A 620 28.57 18.38 17.84
C THR A 620 28.00 19.23 18.99
N ILE A 621 27.35 18.59 19.96
CA ILE A 621 26.87 19.21 21.21
C ILE A 621 27.80 18.75 22.33
N GLY A 622 28.51 19.68 22.99
CA GLY A 622 29.40 19.37 24.11
C GLY A 622 28.74 19.51 25.48
N ASP A 623 29.36 18.97 26.54
CA ASP A 623 28.83 19.02 27.91
C ASP A 623 28.56 20.44 28.42
N ASP A 624 29.45 21.38 28.09
CA ASP A 624 29.30 22.79 28.46
C ASP A 624 28.14 23.45 27.73
N ASP A 625 27.84 23.01 26.50
CA ASP A 625 26.69 23.48 25.74
C ASP A 625 25.38 22.97 26.35
N VAL A 626 25.34 21.70 26.81
CA VAL A 626 24.19 21.12 27.51
C VAL A 626 23.90 21.85 28.81
N LYS A 627 24.92 22.08 29.65
CA LYS A 627 24.78 22.84 30.89
C LYS A 627 24.25 24.24 30.61
N GLY A 628 24.84 24.94 29.64
CA GLY A 628 24.40 26.28 29.26
C GLY A 628 22.98 26.35 28.69
N LEU A 629 22.50 25.30 28.01
CA LEU A 629 21.13 25.25 27.50
C LEU A 629 20.10 24.96 28.62
N ARG A 630 20.45 24.17 29.64
CA ARG A 630 19.59 23.93 30.81
C ARG A 630 19.34 25.16 31.67
N GLU A 631 20.20 26.17 31.57
CA GLU A 631 20.02 27.46 32.25
C GLU A 631 18.95 28.33 31.57
N VAL A 632 18.63 28.08 30.29
CA VAL A 632 17.77 28.95 29.46
C VAL A 632 16.48 28.27 28.97
N VAL A 633 16.34 26.94 29.13
CA VAL A 633 15.15 26.13 28.76
C VAL A 633 14.72 25.29 29.96
N TRP A 634 13.41 25.10 30.17
CA TRP A 634 12.90 24.32 31.31
C TRP A 634 13.23 22.81 31.22
N GLN A 635 13.00 22.20 30.06
CA GLN A 635 13.21 20.77 29.83
C GLN A 635 14.06 20.53 28.58
N LEU A 636 15.11 19.71 28.73
CA LEU A 636 16.04 19.36 27.68
C LEU A 636 16.06 17.84 27.49
N GLU A 637 15.74 17.36 26.28
CA GLU A 637 15.60 15.92 25.99
C GLU A 637 16.48 15.45 24.83
N GLY A 638 16.75 14.13 24.78
CA GLY A 638 17.38 13.45 23.64
C GLY A 638 18.87 13.74 23.41
N VAL A 639 19.53 14.45 24.32
CA VAL A 639 20.98 14.69 24.25
C VAL A 639 21.74 13.45 24.71
N VAL A 640 22.38 12.73 23.79
CA VAL A 640 23.37 11.70 24.11
C VAL A 640 24.73 12.37 24.27
N VAL A 641 25.16 12.56 25.52
CA VAL A 641 26.51 12.99 25.85
C VAL A 641 27.46 11.86 25.45
N ARG A 642 28.37 12.11 24.49
CA ARG A 642 29.51 11.22 24.30
C ARG A 642 30.46 11.45 25.48
N GLU A 643 30.48 10.52 26.44
CA GLU A 643 31.57 10.45 27.39
C GLU A 643 32.88 10.43 26.60
N ARG A 644 33.82 11.31 26.94
CA ARG A 644 35.20 11.22 26.46
C ARG A 644 35.81 9.93 27.01
N SER A 645 35.59 8.81 26.34
CA SER A 645 36.50 7.67 26.45
C SER A 645 37.78 8.07 25.71
N VAL A 646 38.87 8.10 26.48
CA VAL A 646 40.22 8.06 25.95
C VAL A 646 40.35 6.76 25.16
N ASP A 647 40.14 6.83 23.85
CA ASP A 647 40.73 5.87 22.92
C ASP A 647 41.06 6.61 21.63
N SER A 648 42.35 6.76 21.46
CA SER A 648 43.09 7.25 20.31
C SER A 648 42.81 6.43 19.04
N ASP A 649 42.89 7.11 17.90
CA ASP A 649 43.28 6.55 16.60
C ASP A 649 42.34 5.57 15.89
N ILE A 650 41.11 6.01 15.56
CA ILE A 650 40.39 5.45 14.41
C ILE A 650 39.66 6.57 13.65
N SER A 651 40.41 7.50 13.02
CA SER A 651 39.85 8.45 12.04
C SER A 651 40.49 8.39 10.66
N ASP A 652 41.51 7.56 10.44
CA ASP A 652 42.28 7.56 9.18
C ASP A 652 41.96 6.39 8.24
N VAL A 653 41.04 5.47 8.60
CA VAL A 653 40.76 4.27 7.78
C VAL A 653 39.66 4.52 6.73
N ASP A 654 38.68 5.39 7.01
CA ASP A 654 37.56 5.63 6.08
C ASP A 654 37.91 6.59 4.93
N GLU A 655 38.90 7.49 5.12
CA GLU A 655 39.35 8.40 4.05
C GLU A 655 40.29 7.71 3.03
N LEU A 656 40.92 6.60 3.44
CA LEU A 656 41.76 5.77 2.55
C LEU A 656 40.95 4.82 1.65
N LEU A 657 39.76 4.38 2.10
CA LEU A 657 38.89 3.49 1.31
C LEU A 657 38.11 4.23 0.20
N TYR A 658 37.87 5.54 0.35
CA TYR A 658 37.22 6.34 -0.70
C TYR A 658 38.17 6.72 -1.86
N ARG A 659 39.49 6.58 -1.69
CA ARG A 659 40.48 6.88 -2.75
C ARG A 659 40.88 5.68 -3.61
N ILE A 660 40.34 4.48 -3.36
CA ILE A 660 40.69 3.24 -4.08
C ILE A 660 39.49 2.60 -4.84
N SER A 661 38.31 3.22 -4.84
CA SER A 661 37.20 2.88 -5.76
C SER A 661 36.95 4.00 -6.75
#